data_AF-A0A3A8Z833-F1
#
_entry.id   AF-A0A3A8Z833-F1
#
_cell.length_a   1.000
_cell.length_b   1.000
_cell.length_c   1.000
_cell.angle_alpha   90.00
_cell.angle_beta   90.00
_cell.angle_gamma   90.00
#
_symmetry.space_group_name_H-M   'P 1'
#
loop_
_entity.id
_entity.type
_entity.pdbx_description
1 polymer ?
#
loop_
_entity_poly.entity_id
_entity_poly.type
_entity_poly.pdbx_seq_one_letter_code
_entity_poly.pdbx_strand_id
1 'polypeptide(L)'
;MLRIVETENGFIRGLPASDPRITVFKGVPFAAPPVYENRWRAPVPCSDWEGTYNAYEFKPIPVQDRPGVGDDLYCREWHVDPDIEMDEDCLYLNIWTNAKTADSGLPVLVWFFGGALQWGYTSEMEMDGERIARRGIVVVTVSYRLNVFGFLAHPEITMKQPDAPANFGCLDQKAGLEWVKRNIKAFGGDPANITIAGQSAGGGSVLSHMVCKDNQGLFQRAVVMSGIIRDPYEKKFVFSPESMDSAQENGRRFLEFIGAENISQARMMDAGYISSKYAEYVREYPRMLTVCDQRFLMGDPLELIAENRYIKVPLMAGNTRDEFISTIAAATEEELKEKADLLFGEKAEEFLAFKESHKQVNNGYAPVNGIECAVKELFLKIKENGNHEDCYYYCFDADIPGWDHPGNFHSVDLWFFFETLAKSWRPFGGRHYDLSKKMCDYLCNFIKTGNPNGTGTDGAELPEWRPYAKECPCEMLFTTDGIRARSGGENPFKEFIMDQTGMMISAGKKNEAFNPYLPSWEYIPDGEPHIFGDRLYIFGSHDKFNGDVFCLGDYVCWSAPLEDLREWRYEGVIYKKTDDPANRNGSMCLYAPDVTKGADGRYYLYYVLDKLQTVSVAVCDTPAGQYQFYGSVHYPDGTLLGEKDGDEPQFDPGVLFEGDKVFLYTGFCGKGDKSRHGAMVTVLEKDMVTVAKPASIIVPGCEYSSGTGFEGHAFFEAPSIRKADDKYYFIYSSEVMHELCYAISKNPEHGFEYAGVLVSNCDIGIRTYKPSDLPMAYGGNNHGSIVEINGKWYIFYHRQTNGTWYSRQGCAERLEKDSDGMFQQAEITSCGLNEGALEGTGVHPAYIACNIFTGKPAMYSGEEGQPFITQDGRDGDAETGYITNIQDMATAGFKYFRCRGIREIRVWTRGYMKGVFEVRTVWNGDCLAKIPVAFSNIWEESRAAAAIPDGTWPVYLTFRGEGKGSLKAFALY
;
A
#
# COMPACT_ATOMS: atom_id res chain seq x y z
N MET A 1 -32.59 37.75 3.64
CA MET A 1 -33.68 36.76 3.69
C MET A 1 -33.05 35.44 4.09
N LEU A 2 -33.67 34.66 5.00
CA LEU A 2 -33.15 33.35 5.40
C LEU A 2 -33.32 32.39 4.22
N ARG A 3 -32.27 31.64 3.88
CA ARG A 3 -32.28 30.69 2.74
C ARG A 3 -32.51 29.29 3.28
N ILE A 4 -33.42 28.55 2.66
CA ILE A 4 -33.68 27.14 2.97
C ILE A 4 -33.19 26.30 1.79
N VAL A 5 -32.51 25.20 2.08
CA VAL A 5 -32.06 24.19 1.11
C VAL A 5 -32.48 22.81 1.60
N GLU A 6 -32.62 21.86 0.68
CA GLU A 6 -32.97 20.46 0.97
C GLU A 6 -31.72 19.59 0.75
N THR A 7 -31.28 18.89 1.80
CA THR A 7 -30.19 17.91 1.75
C THR A 7 -30.75 16.50 1.94
N GLU A 8 -29.92 15.47 1.80
CA GLU A 8 -30.34 14.07 2.00
C GLU A 8 -31.00 13.83 3.36
N ASN A 9 -30.56 14.53 4.41
CA ASN A 9 -31.05 14.39 5.78
C ASN A 9 -32.21 15.33 6.17
N GLY A 10 -32.66 16.20 5.26
CA GLY A 10 -33.77 17.14 5.50
C GLY A 10 -33.47 18.60 5.13
N PHE A 11 -34.35 19.52 5.54
CA PHE A 11 -34.21 20.95 5.21
C PHE A 11 -33.23 21.67 6.13
N ILE A 12 -32.36 22.51 5.59
CA ILE A 12 -31.41 23.35 6.34
C ILE A 12 -31.68 24.81 6.03
N ARG A 13 -31.66 25.65 7.07
CA ARG A 13 -31.80 27.09 6.96
C ARG A 13 -30.52 27.81 7.35
N GLY A 14 -30.03 28.66 6.46
CA GLY A 14 -28.87 29.52 6.65
C GLY A 14 -29.25 31.00 6.80
N LEU A 15 -28.28 31.81 7.19
CA LEU A 15 -28.41 33.25 7.41
C LEU A 15 -27.50 34.07 6.47
N PRO A 16 -27.82 35.34 6.20
CA PRO A 16 -26.90 36.22 5.47
C PRO A 16 -25.59 36.41 6.25
N ALA A 17 -24.44 36.34 5.56
CA ALA A 17 -23.15 36.67 6.14
C ALA A 17 -23.01 38.20 6.36
N SER A 18 -21.79 38.69 6.66
CA SER A 18 -21.56 40.12 6.85
C SER A 18 -21.90 40.91 5.57
N ASP A 19 -21.53 40.34 4.42
CA ASP A 19 -22.08 40.71 3.12
C ASP A 19 -23.44 40.03 2.89
N PRO A 20 -24.55 40.77 2.79
CA PRO A 20 -25.90 40.20 2.66
C PRO A 20 -26.12 39.46 1.32
N ARG A 21 -25.16 39.52 0.39
CA ARG A 21 -25.18 38.75 -0.87
C ARG A 21 -24.69 37.31 -0.69
N ILE A 22 -24.05 37.00 0.44
CA ILE A 22 -23.54 35.68 0.80
C ILE A 22 -24.50 35.05 1.82
N THR A 23 -24.83 33.79 1.63
CA THR A 23 -25.50 32.97 2.64
C THR A 23 -24.45 32.09 3.33
N VAL A 24 -24.51 32.02 4.65
CA VAL A 24 -23.72 31.10 5.46
C VAL A 24 -24.62 30.10 6.19
N PHE A 25 -24.20 28.85 6.20
CA PHE A 25 -24.76 27.75 6.98
C PHE A 25 -23.68 27.29 7.93
N LYS A 26 -23.87 27.51 9.23
CA LYS A 26 -22.88 27.16 10.26
C LYS A 26 -23.36 25.95 11.04
N GLY A 27 -22.46 24.99 11.27
CA GLY A 27 -22.77 23.85 12.12
C GLY A 27 -23.71 22.83 11.49
N VAL A 28 -23.55 22.52 10.21
CA VAL A 28 -24.34 21.46 9.54
C VAL A 28 -23.76 20.09 9.94
N PRO A 29 -24.54 19.19 10.58
CA PRO A 29 -24.06 17.86 10.92
C PRO A 29 -23.85 17.04 9.65
N PHE A 30 -22.69 16.41 9.52
CA PHE A 30 -22.41 15.49 8.39
C PHE A 30 -22.22 14.04 8.85
N ALA A 31 -22.00 13.82 10.15
CA ALA A 31 -21.90 12.52 10.78
C ALA A 31 -22.56 12.54 12.17
N ALA A 32 -22.89 11.36 12.69
CA ALA A 32 -23.39 11.20 14.04
C ALA A 32 -22.29 11.54 15.06
N PRO A 33 -22.66 12.02 16.27
CA PRO A 33 -21.69 12.34 17.31
C PRO A 33 -20.76 11.14 17.62
N PRO A 34 -19.42 11.33 17.60
CA PRO A 34 -18.46 10.26 17.84
C PRO A 34 -18.21 10.01 19.34
N VAL A 35 -19.28 10.02 20.14
CA VAL A 35 -19.26 9.83 21.61
C VAL A 35 -19.49 8.37 21.99
N TYR A 36 -19.04 7.98 23.19
CA TYR A 36 -19.28 6.66 23.78
C TYR A 36 -18.92 5.51 22.82
N GLU A 37 -19.90 4.71 22.42
CA GLU A 37 -19.69 3.59 21.49
C GLU A 37 -19.16 4.02 20.12
N ASN A 38 -19.37 5.27 19.70
CA ASN A 38 -18.81 5.81 18.46
C ASN A 38 -17.40 6.40 18.64
N ARG A 39 -16.89 6.52 19.88
CA ARG A 39 -15.51 6.92 20.12
C ARG A 39 -14.55 5.86 19.58
N TRP A 40 -13.58 6.29 18.79
CA TRP A 40 -12.65 5.41 18.05
C TRP A 40 -13.35 4.40 17.14
N ARG A 41 -14.28 4.91 16.35
CA ARG A 41 -14.93 4.23 15.21
C ARG A 41 -14.92 5.13 14.00
N ALA A 42 -15.00 4.53 12.82
CA ALA A 42 -15.31 5.26 11.60
C ALA A 42 -16.59 6.11 11.79
N PRO A 43 -16.64 7.33 11.24
CA PRO A 43 -17.80 8.20 11.34
C PRO A 43 -19.05 7.50 10.78
N VAL A 44 -20.13 7.56 11.55
CA VAL A 44 -21.44 6.99 11.17
C VAL A 44 -22.28 8.12 10.56
N PRO A 45 -23.07 7.88 9.49
CA PRO A 45 -23.98 8.89 8.96
C PRO A 45 -24.91 9.48 10.04
N CYS A 46 -25.14 10.79 10.02
CA CYS A 46 -26.09 11.42 10.93
C CYS A 46 -27.54 11.00 10.61
N SER A 47 -28.41 11.01 11.60
CA SER A 47 -29.84 10.74 11.40
C SER A 47 -30.55 11.91 10.74
N ASP A 48 -31.60 11.62 9.99
CA ASP A 48 -32.48 12.63 9.42
C ASP A 48 -33.16 13.44 10.52
N TRP A 49 -33.36 14.75 10.29
CA TRP A 49 -34.05 15.64 11.23
C TRP A 49 -35.46 15.99 10.74
N GLU A 50 -36.41 16.07 11.67
CA GLU A 50 -37.75 16.56 11.37
C GLU A 50 -37.76 18.09 11.20
N GLY A 51 -38.48 18.57 10.19
CA GLY A 51 -38.65 20.00 9.93
C GLY A 51 -37.42 20.65 9.29
N THR A 52 -36.98 21.79 9.82
CA THR A 52 -35.86 22.57 9.26
C THR A 52 -34.79 22.78 10.31
N TYR A 53 -33.58 22.28 10.05
CA TYR A 53 -32.39 22.52 10.87
C TYR A 53 -31.88 23.95 10.70
N ASN A 54 -31.74 24.70 11.80
CA ASN A 54 -31.24 26.07 11.76
C ASN A 54 -29.71 26.08 11.92
N ALA A 55 -28.99 26.27 10.80
CA ALA A 55 -27.53 26.29 10.75
C ALA A 55 -26.99 27.71 10.93
N TYR A 56 -27.14 28.27 12.14
CA TYR A 56 -26.87 29.68 12.42
C TYR A 56 -25.59 29.95 13.19
N GLU A 57 -25.10 28.95 13.92
CA GLU A 57 -24.00 29.07 14.86
C GLU A 57 -22.95 28.01 14.57
N PHE A 58 -21.68 28.34 14.81
CA PHE A 58 -20.64 27.33 14.81
C PHE A 58 -20.90 26.36 15.98
N LYS A 59 -20.53 25.10 15.77
CA LYS A 59 -20.72 24.02 16.74
C LYS A 59 -19.45 23.82 17.57
N PRO A 60 -19.52 23.05 18.67
CA PRO A 60 -18.35 22.82 19.51
C PRO A 60 -17.15 22.37 18.68
N ILE A 61 -15.97 22.90 19.02
CA ILE A 61 -14.73 22.50 18.36
C ILE A 61 -14.31 21.11 18.88
N PRO A 62 -13.50 20.35 18.12
CA PRO A 62 -13.02 19.05 18.58
C PRO A 62 -12.23 19.17 19.88
N VAL A 63 -12.40 18.20 20.78
CA VAL A 63 -11.68 18.14 22.06
C VAL A 63 -10.17 18.24 21.84
N GLN A 64 -9.55 19.25 22.46
CA GLN A 64 -8.13 19.59 22.35
C GLN A 64 -7.68 20.42 23.56
N ASP A 65 -6.39 20.75 23.64
CA ASP A 65 -5.91 21.72 24.64
C ASP A 65 -6.61 23.06 24.42
N ARG A 66 -6.93 23.74 25.53
CA ARG A 66 -7.68 25.00 25.50
C ARG A 66 -6.94 26.04 24.63
N PRO A 67 -7.51 26.48 23.50
CA PRO A 67 -6.83 27.37 22.58
C PRO A 67 -6.77 28.80 23.13
N GLY A 68 -5.83 29.61 22.63
CA GLY A 68 -5.66 31.01 23.04
C GLY A 68 -5.11 31.21 24.46
N VAL A 69 -4.66 30.14 25.14
CA VAL A 69 -4.06 30.21 26.47
C VAL A 69 -2.54 30.31 26.33
N GLY A 70 -2.01 31.52 26.41
CA GLY A 70 -0.56 31.76 26.31
C GLY A 70 -0.23 33.13 25.75
N ASP A 71 1.05 33.37 25.49
CA ASP A 71 1.54 34.60 24.85
C ASP A 71 2.61 34.30 23.77
N ASP A 72 2.65 33.07 23.28
CA ASP A 72 3.43 32.75 22.08
C ASP A 72 2.77 33.32 20.82
N LEU A 73 3.51 33.28 19.71
CA LEU A 73 3.08 33.84 18.44
C LEU A 73 1.71 33.30 18.02
N TYR A 74 1.51 31.98 18.03
CA TYR A 74 0.29 31.35 17.53
C TYR A 74 -0.90 31.61 18.44
N CYS A 75 -0.69 31.67 19.77
CA CYS A 75 -1.73 32.11 20.71
C CYS A 75 -2.24 33.52 20.41
N ARG A 76 -1.36 34.45 20.03
CA ARG A 76 -1.73 35.83 19.68
C ARG A 76 -2.39 35.92 18.30
N GLU A 77 -1.90 35.16 17.32
CA GLU A 77 -2.36 35.27 15.94
C GLU A 77 -3.81 34.87 15.76
N TRP A 78 -4.24 33.77 16.35
CA TRP A 78 -5.54 33.19 16.05
C TRP A 78 -6.70 33.82 16.82
N HIS A 79 -6.45 34.92 17.57
CA HIS A 79 -7.40 35.65 18.45
C HIS A 79 -8.55 34.77 18.94
N VAL A 80 -8.19 33.72 19.68
CA VAL A 80 -9.13 32.68 20.07
C VAL A 80 -9.89 33.12 21.30
N ASP A 81 -11.22 32.96 21.29
CA ASP A 81 -12.00 32.96 22.52
C ASP A 81 -11.58 31.75 23.35
N PRO A 82 -10.87 31.93 24.48
CA PRO A 82 -10.43 30.79 25.27
C PRO A 82 -11.63 30.05 25.88
N ASP A 83 -12.81 30.65 25.95
CA ASP A 83 -14.04 30.02 26.42
C ASP A 83 -14.86 29.35 25.29
N ILE A 84 -14.27 29.18 24.09
CA ILE A 84 -14.92 28.46 22.98
C ILE A 84 -15.35 27.05 23.40
N GLU A 85 -16.59 26.69 23.05
CA GLU A 85 -17.17 25.41 23.42
C GLU A 85 -16.43 24.24 22.75
N MET A 86 -16.09 23.21 23.53
CA MET A 86 -15.39 22.01 23.08
C MET A 86 -16.22 20.77 23.43
N ASP A 87 -16.39 19.86 22.47
CA ASP A 87 -17.11 18.60 22.67
C ASP A 87 -16.58 17.51 21.72
N GLU A 88 -16.85 16.25 22.02
CA GLU A 88 -16.66 15.15 21.08
C GLU A 88 -17.71 15.18 19.97
N ASP A 89 -18.92 15.68 20.25
CA ASP A 89 -19.89 16.04 19.22
C ASP A 89 -19.41 17.28 18.44
N CYS A 90 -18.47 17.05 17.53
CA CYS A 90 -17.78 18.07 16.76
C CYS A 90 -17.79 17.83 15.24
N LEU A 91 -18.50 16.81 14.74
CA LEU A 91 -18.53 16.43 13.32
C LEU A 91 -19.54 17.25 12.51
N TYR A 92 -19.21 18.52 12.39
CA TYR A 92 -20.00 19.53 11.67
C TYR A 92 -19.18 20.19 10.55
N LEU A 93 -19.87 20.75 9.56
CA LEU A 93 -19.27 21.56 8.51
C LEU A 93 -19.98 22.91 8.37
N ASN A 94 -19.29 23.86 7.76
CA ASN A 94 -19.84 25.20 7.49
C ASN A 94 -19.75 25.51 6.00
N ILE A 95 -20.75 26.22 5.47
CA ILE A 95 -20.88 26.48 4.03
C ILE A 95 -21.11 27.97 3.78
N TRP A 96 -20.30 28.60 2.93
CA TRP A 96 -20.52 29.95 2.40
C TRP A 96 -20.82 29.86 0.91
N THR A 97 -21.89 30.53 0.47
CA THR A 97 -22.29 30.52 -0.94
C THR A 97 -22.92 31.85 -1.36
N ASN A 98 -22.55 32.33 -2.54
CA ASN A 98 -23.22 33.47 -3.19
C ASN A 98 -24.29 33.03 -4.21
N ALA A 99 -24.46 31.71 -4.41
CA ALA A 99 -25.39 31.12 -5.37
C ALA A 99 -26.81 31.62 -5.15
N LYS A 100 -27.57 31.80 -6.24
CA LYS A 100 -28.97 32.22 -6.16
C LYS A 100 -29.93 31.03 -6.21
N THR A 101 -29.52 29.95 -6.85
CA THR A 101 -30.29 28.71 -7.04
C THR A 101 -29.40 27.48 -6.89
N ALA A 102 -30.00 26.29 -6.75
CA ALA A 102 -29.27 25.01 -6.74
C ALA A 102 -28.56 24.72 -8.09
N ASP A 103 -29.05 25.29 -9.19
CA ASP A 103 -28.48 25.08 -10.53
C ASP A 103 -27.34 26.06 -10.87
N SER A 104 -26.79 26.78 -9.88
CA SER A 104 -25.72 27.76 -10.13
C SER A 104 -24.41 27.13 -10.58
N GLY A 105 -24.16 25.85 -10.27
CA GLY A 105 -23.00 25.09 -10.74
C GLY A 105 -21.65 25.69 -10.36
N LEU A 106 -21.54 26.28 -9.16
CA LEU A 106 -20.32 26.96 -8.71
C LEU A 106 -19.23 25.97 -8.30
N PRO A 107 -17.94 26.24 -8.57
CA PRO A 107 -16.84 25.43 -8.06
C PRO A 107 -16.84 25.38 -6.54
N VAL A 108 -16.39 24.26 -5.97
CA VAL A 108 -16.43 24.00 -4.53
C VAL A 108 -15.02 23.91 -3.98
N LEU A 109 -14.77 24.64 -2.88
CA LEU A 109 -13.57 24.50 -2.06
C LEU A 109 -13.95 23.73 -0.79
N VAL A 110 -13.32 22.58 -0.55
CA VAL A 110 -13.41 21.84 0.71
C VAL A 110 -12.11 22.04 1.47
N TRP A 111 -12.21 22.60 2.67
CA TRP A 111 -11.09 23.04 3.48
C TRP A 111 -10.89 22.16 4.72
N PHE A 112 -9.66 21.66 4.88
CA PHE A 112 -9.16 20.98 6.07
C PHE A 112 -8.19 21.91 6.83
N PHE A 113 -8.50 22.20 8.10
CA PHE A 113 -7.70 23.11 8.93
C PHE A 113 -6.36 22.49 9.38
N GLY A 114 -5.47 23.33 9.92
CA GLY A 114 -4.13 22.94 10.35
C GLY A 114 -4.06 22.43 11.80
N GLY A 115 -2.93 22.65 12.48
CA GLY A 115 -2.80 22.36 13.92
C GLY A 115 -2.21 20.99 14.29
N ALA A 116 -1.27 20.47 13.50
CA ALA A 116 -0.50 19.24 13.79
C ALA A 116 -1.35 17.97 14.01
N LEU A 117 -2.62 17.95 13.58
CA LEU A 117 -3.62 16.93 13.93
C LEU A 117 -3.92 16.86 15.44
N GLN A 118 -3.46 17.84 16.22
CA GLN A 118 -3.64 17.91 17.68
C GLN A 118 -4.60 19.03 18.08
N TRP A 119 -4.60 20.11 17.30
CA TRP A 119 -5.33 21.36 17.53
C TRP A 119 -5.98 21.85 16.23
N GLY A 120 -6.74 22.94 16.32
CA GLY A 120 -7.36 23.64 15.19
C GLY A 120 -8.87 23.39 15.11
N TYR A 121 -9.56 24.23 14.33
CA TYR A 121 -11.01 24.17 14.18
C TYR A 121 -11.54 24.99 12.99
N THR A 122 -12.81 24.82 12.65
CA THR A 122 -13.40 25.40 11.42
C THR A 122 -13.81 26.87 11.51
N SER A 123 -13.71 27.49 12.68
CA SER A 123 -14.10 28.88 12.93
C SER A 123 -12.93 29.82 13.25
N GLU A 124 -11.69 29.40 12.97
CA GLU A 124 -10.52 30.30 13.07
C GLU A 124 -10.66 31.46 12.07
N MET A 125 -10.33 32.67 12.53
CA MET A 125 -10.75 33.92 11.87
C MET A 125 -10.09 34.13 10.50
N GLU A 126 -8.88 33.62 10.33
CA GLU A 126 -8.11 33.67 9.10
C GLU A 126 -8.73 32.82 7.99
N MET A 127 -9.57 31.83 8.32
CA MET A 127 -10.17 30.88 7.37
C MET A 127 -11.64 31.18 7.04
N ASP A 128 -12.11 32.39 7.31
CA ASP A 128 -13.49 32.78 6.95
C ASP A 128 -13.70 32.79 5.43
N GLY A 129 -14.60 31.93 4.96
CA GLY A 129 -14.86 31.70 3.54
C GLY A 129 -15.62 32.81 2.80
N GLU A 130 -16.08 33.88 3.46
CA GLU A 130 -16.98 34.87 2.86
C GLU A 130 -16.36 35.57 1.65
N ARG A 131 -15.06 35.88 1.71
CA ARG A 131 -14.34 36.60 0.63
C ARG A 131 -14.10 35.73 -0.59
N ILE A 132 -13.82 34.45 -0.40
CA ILE A 132 -13.72 33.47 -1.48
C ILE A 132 -15.11 33.24 -2.08
N ALA A 133 -16.15 33.11 -1.24
CA ALA A 133 -17.52 32.91 -1.72
C ALA A 133 -18.04 34.08 -2.57
N ARG A 134 -17.61 35.31 -2.28
CA ARG A 134 -17.91 36.50 -3.10
C ARG A 134 -17.40 36.35 -4.54
N ARG A 135 -16.37 35.54 -4.79
CA ARG A 135 -15.78 35.28 -6.11
C ARG A 135 -16.46 34.13 -6.86
N GLY A 136 -17.62 33.66 -6.41
CA GLY A 136 -18.40 32.65 -7.11
C GLY A 136 -17.91 31.22 -6.84
N ILE A 137 -17.54 30.95 -5.60
CA ILE A 137 -17.11 29.62 -5.13
C ILE A 137 -18.00 29.25 -3.94
N VAL A 138 -18.34 27.98 -3.80
CA VAL A 138 -18.94 27.48 -2.55
C VAL A 138 -17.79 27.01 -1.66
N VAL A 139 -17.65 27.62 -0.49
CA VAL A 139 -16.60 27.25 0.48
C VAL A 139 -17.20 26.37 1.54
N VAL A 140 -16.56 25.24 1.80
CA VAL A 140 -16.93 24.29 2.86
C VAL A 140 -15.74 24.07 3.78
N THR A 141 -15.90 24.29 5.07
CA THR A 141 -14.89 23.94 6.09
C THR A 141 -15.36 22.71 6.85
N VAL A 142 -14.55 21.65 6.91
CA VAL A 142 -14.94 20.36 7.51
C VAL A 142 -14.25 20.17 8.86
N SER A 143 -15.03 19.94 9.92
CA SER A 143 -14.52 19.57 11.24
C SER A 143 -14.12 18.10 11.29
N TYR A 144 -13.08 17.73 12.04
CA TYR A 144 -12.64 16.35 12.21
C TYR A 144 -12.01 16.13 13.58
N ARG A 145 -12.06 14.88 14.10
CA ARG A 145 -11.44 14.53 15.39
C ARG A 145 -9.92 14.67 15.34
N LEU A 146 -9.35 15.10 16.46
CA LEU A 146 -7.93 15.38 16.62
C LEU A 146 -7.30 14.44 17.66
N ASN A 147 -5.97 14.48 17.78
CA ASN A 147 -5.19 13.86 18.85
C ASN A 147 -5.59 12.41 19.13
N VAL A 148 -5.65 11.99 20.40
CA VAL A 148 -6.09 10.65 20.78
C VAL A 148 -7.52 10.32 20.36
N PHE A 149 -8.41 11.30 20.21
CA PHE A 149 -9.79 11.04 19.74
C PHE A 149 -9.84 10.66 18.26
N GLY A 150 -8.94 11.22 17.44
CA GLY A 150 -8.86 11.00 16.00
C GLY A 150 -7.86 9.92 15.56
N PHE A 151 -6.82 9.65 16.35
CA PHE A 151 -5.65 8.90 15.90
C PHE A 151 -5.18 7.79 16.85
N LEU A 152 -6.00 7.37 17.82
CA LEU A 152 -5.73 6.17 18.60
C LEU A 152 -5.78 4.92 17.69
N ALA A 153 -4.74 4.09 17.75
CA ALA A 153 -4.76 2.72 17.24
C ALA A 153 -4.64 1.75 18.42
N HIS A 154 -5.36 0.63 18.40
CA HIS A 154 -5.30 -0.37 19.47
C HIS A 154 -5.65 -1.76 18.93
N PRO A 155 -5.02 -2.87 19.40
CA PRO A 155 -5.30 -4.21 18.88
C PRO A 155 -6.77 -4.63 18.98
N GLU A 156 -7.47 -4.24 20.06
CA GLU A 156 -8.91 -4.50 20.18
C GLU A 156 -9.76 -3.75 19.14
N ILE A 157 -9.34 -2.56 18.72
CA ILE A 157 -10.01 -1.81 17.65
C ILE A 157 -9.80 -2.56 16.34
N THR A 158 -8.56 -2.88 15.99
CA THR A 158 -8.20 -3.60 14.75
C THR A 158 -8.95 -4.91 14.61
N MET A 159 -9.02 -5.70 15.68
CA MET A 159 -9.76 -6.97 15.70
C MET A 159 -11.27 -6.78 15.50
N LYS A 160 -11.87 -5.72 16.04
CA LYS A 160 -13.33 -5.48 15.96
C LYS A 160 -13.74 -4.68 14.71
N GLN A 161 -12.82 -3.95 14.09
CA GLN A 161 -13.04 -3.01 12.99
C GLN A 161 -11.90 -3.11 11.95
N PRO A 162 -11.71 -4.27 11.28
CA PRO A 162 -10.58 -4.49 10.36
C PRO A 162 -10.60 -3.59 9.12
N ASP A 163 -11.74 -2.98 8.79
CA ASP A 163 -11.90 -2.05 7.66
C ASP A 163 -11.57 -0.60 8.04
N ALA A 164 -11.51 -0.28 9.34
CA ALA A 164 -11.18 1.04 9.87
C ALA A 164 -10.43 0.91 11.21
N PRO A 165 -9.20 0.35 11.21
CA PRO A 165 -8.48 0.03 12.44
C PRO A 165 -7.82 1.26 13.09
N ALA A 166 -7.69 2.38 12.36
CA ALA A 166 -7.09 3.64 12.83
C ALA A 166 -7.58 4.84 11.98
N ASN A 167 -6.90 6.00 12.10
CA ASN A 167 -7.07 7.19 11.26
C ASN A 167 -8.47 7.83 11.26
N PHE A 168 -9.19 7.77 12.38
CA PHE A 168 -10.56 8.28 12.49
C PHE A 168 -10.70 9.76 12.11
N GLY A 169 -9.71 10.61 12.42
CA GLY A 169 -9.71 12.00 11.98
C GLY A 169 -9.67 12.15 10.45
N CYS A 170 -8.88 11.32 9.76
CA CYS A 170 -8.88 11.28 8.29
C CYS A 170 -10.19 10.72 7.72
N LEU A 171 -10.80 9.74 8.41
CA LEU A 171 -12.10 9.19 8.02
C LEU A 171 -13.23 10.22 8.23
N ASP A 172 -13.13 11.11 9.22
CA ASP A 172 -14.04 12.25 9.39
C ASP A 172 -13.94 13.24 8.24
N GLN A 173 -12.72 13.57 7.82
CA GLN A 173 -12.46 14.39 6.64
C GLN A 173 -13.07 13.77 5.37
N LYS A 174 -12.89 12.44 5.20
CA LYS A 174 -13.48 11.68 4.09
C LYS A 174 -15.01 11.74 4.14
N ALA A 175 -15.62 11.49 5.29
CA ALA A 175 -17.08 11.52 5.45
C ALA A 175 -17.65 12.93 5.16
N GLY A 176 -16.96 13.98 5.60
CA GLY A 176 -17.33 15.36 5.25
C GLY A 176 -17.24 15.64 3.75
N LEU A 177 -16.17 15.19 3.09
CA LEU A 177 -16.02 15.29 1.63
C LEU A 177 -17.10 14.51 0.86
N GLU A 178 -17.43 13.31 1.30
CA GLU A 178 -18.51 12.51 0.71
C GLU A 178 -19.87 13.16 0.92
N TRP A 179 -20.13 13.74 2.10
CA TRP A 179 -21.35 14.52 2.34
C TRP A 179 -21.43 15.72 1.39
N VAL A 180 -20.32 16.44 1.18
CA VAL A 180 -20.26 17.53 0.20
C VAL A 180 -20.58 17.01 -1.19
N LYS A 181 -19.97 15.90 -1.62
CA LYS A 181 -20.23 15.29 -2.94
C LYS A 181 -21.72 15.00 -3.16
N ARG A 182 -22.42 14.52 -2.13
CA ARG A 182 -23.86 14.19 -2.21
C ARG A 182 -24.77 15.42 -2.13
N ASN A 183 -24.40 16.44 -1.36
CA ASN A 183 -25.35 17.51 -0.96
C ASN A 183 -25.05 18.90 -1.55
N ILE A 184 -23.84 19.17 -2.03
CA ILE A 184 -23.40 20.55 -2.33
C ILE A 184 -24.20 21.22 -3.46
N LYS A 185 -24.83 20.43 -4.33
CA LYS A 185 -25.75 20.94 -5.36
C LYS A 185 -26.90 21.76 -4.77
N ALA A 186 -27.45 21.35 -3.61
CA ALA A 186 -28.51 22.11 -2.94
C ALA A 186 -28.07 23.54 -2.56
N PHE A 187 -26.78 23.73 -2.32
CA PHE A 187 -26.16 25.01 -1.99
C PHE A 187 -25.73 25.80 -3.24
N GLY A 188 -25.90 25.22 -4.43
CA GLY A 188 -25.52 25.79 -5.73
C GLY A 188 -24.09 25.46 -6.17
N GLY A 189 -23.43 24.52 -5.48
CA GLY A 189 -22.10 24.03 -5.86
C GLY A 189 -22.16 22.89 -6.88
N ASP A 190 -21.09 22.70 -7.62
CA ASP A 190 -20.92 21.61 -8.58
C ASP A 190 -20.17 20.43 -7.92
N PRO A 191 -20.83 19.27 -7.70
CA PRO A 191 -20.17 18.10 -7.12
C PRO A 191 -19.11 17.49 -8.05
N ALA A 192 -19.07 17.84 -9.33
CA ALA A 192 -18.03 17.41 -10.28
C ALA A 192 -16.84 18.39 -10.34
N ASN A 193 -16.86 19.46 -9.55
CA ASN A 193 -15.82 20.49 -9.54
C ASN A 193 -15.41 20.86 -8.10
N ILE A 194 -14.86 19.87 -7.40
CA ILE A 194 -14.41 20.00 -6.01
C ILE A 194 -12.88 20.14 -5.96
N THR A 195 -12.40 21.16 -5.26
CA THR A 195 -10.99 21.33 -4.87
C THR A 195 -10.86 21.05 -3.38
N ILE A 196 -10.01 20.11 -2.99
CA ILE A 196 -9.61 19.94 -1.58
C ILE A 196 -8.40 20.83 -1.28
N ALA A 197 -8.39 21.45 -0.12
CA ALA A 197 -7.33 22.36 0.29
C ALA A 197 -7.07 22.27 1.80
N GLY A 198 -5.84 22.52 2.21
CA GLY A 198 -5.51 22.64 3.62
C GLY A 198 -4.13 23.22 3.85
N GLN A 199 -3.89 23.61 5.10
CA GLN A 199 -2.64 24.20 5.55
C GLN A 199 -1.98 23.35 6.65
N SER A 200 -0.65 23.25 6.66
CA SER A 200 0.10 22.46 7.65
C SER A 200 -0.38 21.01 7.68
N ALA A 201 -0.80 20.51 8.84
CA ALA A 201 -1.46 19.21 9.01
C ALA A 201 -2.68 19.01 8.10
N GLY A 202 -3.48 20.05 7.82
CA GLY A 202 -4.57 19.98 6.86
C GLY A 202 -4.07 19.81 5.43
N GLY A 203 -2.91 20.39 5.10
CA GLY A 203 -2.18 20.11 3.87
C GLY A 203 -1.66 18.66 3.82
N GLY A 204 -1.17 18.14 4.95
CA GLY A 204 -0.84 16.72 5.12
C GLY A 204 -2.05 15.79 4.94
N SER A 205 -3.22 16.22 5.40
CA SER A 205 -4.50 15.54 5.14
C SER A 205 -4.85 15.53 3.66
N VAL A 206 -4.66 16.65 2.93
CA VAL A 206 -4.83 16.68 1.47
C VAL A 206 -3.94 15.64 0.79
N LEU A 207 -2.65 15.57 1.16
CA LEU A 207 -1.72 14.56 0.64
C LEU A 207 -2.19 13.13 0.95
N SER A 208 -2.67 12.89 2.18
CA SER A 208 -3.21 11.60 2.60
C SER A 208 -4.47 11.21 1.79
N HIS A 209 -5.35 12.17 1.52
CA HIS A 209 -6.50 11.98 0.65
C HIS A 209 -6.12 11.70 -0.80
N MET A 210 -5.05 12.30 -1.31
CA MET A 210 -4.52 12.04 -2.65
C MET A 210 -3.98 10.63 -2.81
N VAL A 211 -3.42 10.01 -1.77
CA VAL A 211 -2.89 8.64 -1.86
C VAL A 211 -3.89 7.55 -1.48
N CYS A 212 -5.03 7.91 -0.91
CA CYS A 212 -6.14 7.00 -0.64
C CYS A 212 -6.96 6.77 -1.92
N LYS A 213 -6.73 5.64 -2.61
CA LYS A 213 -7.36 5.31 -3.90
C LYS A 213 -8.89 5.31 -3.88
N ASP A 214 -9.50 4.99 -2.75
CA ASP A 214 -10.97 5.02 -2.59
C ASP A 214 -11.57 6.42 -2.77
N ASN A 215 -10.74 7.47 -2.70
CA ASN A 215 -11.19 8.84 -2.92
C ASN A 215 -11.18 9.25 -4.41
N GLN A 216 -10.84 8.34 -5.33
CA GLN A 216 -10.81 8.61 -6.77
C GLN A 216 -12.16 9.18 -7.24
N GLY A 217 -12.14 10.37 -7.84
CA GLY A 217 -13.34 11.06 -8.33
C GLY A 217 -14.10 11.89 -7.28
N LEU A 218 -13.69 11.87 -6.00
CA LEU A 218 -14.28 12.75 -4.97
C LEU A 218 -13.85 14.22 -5.14
N PHE A 219 -12.65 14.47 -5.65
CA PHE A 219 -12.11 15.80 -5.92
C PHE A 219 -11.36 15.83 -7.26
N GLN A 220 -11.21 17.03 -7.81
CA GLN A 220 -10.63 17.29 -9.13
C GLN A 220 -9.32 18.09 -9.05
N ARG A 221 -9.02 18.69 -7.89
CA ARG A 221 -7.84 19.55 -7.64
C ARG A 221 -7.42 19.50 -6.19
N ALA A 222 -6.15 19.78 -5.93
CA ALA A 222 -5.58 19.84 -4.60
C ALA A 222 -4.78 21.13 -4.37
N VAL A 223 -4.92 21.72 -3.18
CA VAL A 223 -4.09 22.84 -2.71
C VAL A 223 -3.44 22.48 -1.37
N VAL A 224 -2.10 22.51 -1.33
CA VAL A 224 -1.32 22.14 -0.14
C VAL A 224 -0.49 23.33 0.32
N MET A 225 -0.97 24.05 1.34
CA MET A 225 -0.28 25.22 1.88
C MET A 225 0.64 24.79 3.02
N SER A 226 1.95 24.84 2.83
CA SER A 226 2.95 24.49 3.86
C SER A 226 2.75 23.09 4.47
N GLY A 227 2.25 22.13 3.68
CA GLY A 227 1.88 20.78 4.14
C GLY A 227 2.76 19.65 3.58
N ILE A 228 3.61 19.93 2.59
CA ILE A 228 4.65 19.00 2.11
C ILE A 228 5.88 19.22 2.97
N ILE A 229 5.93 18.57 4.14
CA ILE A 229 6.96 18.83 5.16
C ILE A 229 7.92 17.63 5.23
N ARG A 230 9.20 17.87 4.94
CA ARG A 230 10.29 16.92 5.13
C ARG A 230 11.53 17.68 5.59
N ASP A 231 12.22 17.18 6.60
CA ASP A 231 13.53 17.71 6.97
C ASP A 231 14.61 17.05 6.08
N PRO A 232 15.44 17.83 5.35
CA PRO A 232 16.49 17.28 4.51
C PRO A 232 17.66 16.67 5.27
N TYR A 233 17.74 16.86 6.59
CA TYR A 233 18.81 16.40 7.47
C TYR A 233 18.35 15.30 8.43
N GLU A 234 17.07 14.92 8.45
CA GLU A 234 16.56 13.86 9.32
C GLU A 234 15.83 12.76 8.54
N LYS A 235 16.24 11.50 8.78
CA LYS A 235 15.62 10.33 8.11
C LYS A 235 14.21 10.01 8.63
N LYS A 236 13.96 10.19 9.93
CA LYS A 236 12.64 9.96 10.55
C LYS A 236 12.05 11.30 10.95
N PHE A 237 11.04 11.74 10.23
CA PHE A 237 10.38 13.00 10.48
C PHE A 237 9.14 12.81 11.38
N VAL A 238 8.86 13.76 12.27
CA VAL A 238 7.81 13.63 13.30
C VAL A 238 6.40 13.45 12.72
N PHE A 239 6.16 13.91 11.49
CA PHE A 239 4.87 13.77 10.79
C PHE A 239 4.83 12.60 9.78
N SER A 240 5.91 11.80 9.66
CA SER A 240 5.85 10.58 8.87
C SER A 240 4.94 9.56 9.56
N PRO A 241 4.00 8.92 8.83
CA PRO A 241 3.07 7.96 9.42
C PRO A 241 3.79 6.79 10.07
N GLU A 242 3.32 6.37 11.25
CA GLU A 242 3.86 5.18 11.92
C GLU A 242 3.29 3.88 11.35
N SER A 243 3.97 2.75 11.60
CA SER A 243 3.38 1.43 11.35
C SER A 243 2.23 1.14 12.32
N MET A 244 1.30 0.27 11.91
CA MET A 244 0.20 -0.17 12.78
C MET A 244 0.71 -0.74 14.11
N ASP A 245 1.79 -1.51 14.12
CA ASP A 245 2.33 -2.10 15.35
C ASP A 245 2.82 -1.04 16.34
N SER A 246 3.57 -0.05 15.86
CA SER A 246 4.05 1.06 16.69
C SER A 246 2.88 1.86 17.27
N ALA A 247 1.91 2.19 16.42
CA ALA A 247 0.74 2.95 16.83
C ALA A 247 -0.14 2.20 17.84
N GLN A 248 -0.34 0.89 17.64
CA GLN A 248 -1.09 0.03 18.55
C GLN A 248 -0.42 -0.12 19.91
N GLU A 249 0.92 -0.23 19.94
CA GLU A 249 1.67 -0.28 21.20
C GLU A 249 1.61 1.08 21.93
N ASN A 250 1.66 2.19 21.20
CA ASN A 250 1.44 3.51 21.78
C ASN A 250 0.02 3.64 22.38
N GLY A 251 -0.99 3.14 21.67
CA GLY A 251 -2.37 3.12 22.16
C GLY A 251 -2.57 2.21 23.38
N ARG A 252 -1.96 1.03 23.41
CA ARG A 252 -1.99 0.14 24.59
C ARG A 252 -1.41 0.83 25.81
N ARG A 253 -0.26 1.49 25.64
CA ARG A 253 0.40 2.25 26.70
C ARG A 253 -0.45 3.43 27.17
N PHE A 254 -1.13 4.13 26.26
CA PHE A 254 -2.04 5.20 26.65
C PHE A 254 -3.25 4.69 27.45
N LEU A 255 -3.86 3.57 27.05
CA LEU A 255 -4.95 2.93 27.80
C LEU A 255 -4.51 2.55 29.22
N GLU A 256 -3.32 1.96 29.34
CA GLU A 256 -2.69 1.65 30.64
C GLU A 256 -2.47 2.94 31.48
N PHE A 257 -1.98 4.01 30.84
CA PHE A 257 -1.72 5.29 31.49
C PHE A 257 -2.98 5.96 32.07
N ILE A 258 -4.12 5.84 31.39
CA ILE A 258 -5.40 6.40 31.88
C ILE A 258 -6.14 5.47 32.85
N GLY A 259 -5.64 4.25 33.05
CA GLY A 259 -6.23 3.25 33.94
C GLY A 259 -7.41 2.50 33.32
N ALA A 260 -7.45 2.36 31.99
CA ALA A 260 -8.47 1.58 31.29
C ALA A 260 -7.95 0.16 30.95
N GLU A 261 -8.75 -0.85 31.29
CA GLU A 261 -8.45 -2.26 31.06
C GLU A 261 -8.67 -2.69 29.60
N ASN A 262 -9.61 -2.04 28.91
CA ASN A 262 -9.98 -2.35 27.52
C ASN A 262 -10.64 -1.14 26.84
N ILE A 263 -10.84 -1.24 25.52
CA ILE A 263 -11.42 -0.14 24.73
C ILE A 263 -12.85 0.19 25.15
N SER A 264 -13.65 -0.82 25.53
CA SER A 264 -15.04 -0.61 25.93
C SER A 264 -15.14 0.24 27.21
N GLN A 265 -14.24 0.02 28.17
CA GLN A 265 -14.15 0.87 29.36
C GLN A 265 -13.66 2.28 29.00
N ALA A 266 -12.61 2.38 28.20
CA ALA A 266 -12.03 3.66 27.79
C ALA A 266 -13.03 4.55 27.02
N ARG A 267 -13.94 3.95 26.22
CA ARG A 267 -15.05 4.64 25.53
C ARG A 267 -16.05 5.31 26.48
N MET A 268 -16.20 4.79 27.68
CA MET A 268 -17.15 5.32 28.68
C MET A 268 -16.54 6.39 29.59
N MET A 269 -15.23 6.64 29.49
CA MET A 269 -14.56 7.67 30.30
C MET A 269 -14.92 9.08 29.82
N ASP A 270 -14.86 10.04 30.73
CA ASP A 270 -15.06 11.46 30.44
C ASP A 270 -14.02 11.97 29.43
N ALA A 271 -14.46 12.74 28.43
CA ALA A 271 -13.58 13.27 27.39
C ALA A 271 -12.56 14.27 27.94
N GLY A 272 -12.97 15.10 28.91
CA GLY A 272 -12.08 16.04 29.59
C GLY A 272 -10.97 15.32 30.36
N TYR A 273 -11.29 14.23 31.04
CA TYR A 273 -10.31 13.36 31.68
C TYR A 273 -9.32 12.76 30.68
N ILE A 274 -9.81 12.19 29.57
CA ILE A 274 -8.94 11.64 28.51
C ILE A 274 -8.02 12.72 27.95
N SER A 275 -8.57 13.90 27.62
CA SER A 275 -7.80 15.02 27.07
C SER A 275 -6.72 15.49 28.03
N SER A 276 -7.07 15.68 29.31
CA SER A 276 -6.11 16.08 30.36
C SER A 276 -5.00 15.04 30.52
N LYS A 277 -5.34 13.75 30.51
CA LYS A 277 -4.34 12.68 30.62
C LYS A 277 -3.51 12.54 29.36
N TYR A 278 -4.07 12.78 28.20
CA TYR A 278 -3.32 12.82 26.95
C TYR A 278 -2.29 13.95 26.95
N ALA A 279 -2.65 15.14 27.44
CA ALA A 279 -1.73 16.26 27.61
C ALA A 279 -0.59 15.97 28.61
N GLU A 280 -0.82 15.13 29.63
CA GLU A 280 0.23 14.61 30.51
C GLU A 280 1.10 13.57 29.78
N TYR A 281 0.47 12.63 29.08
CA TYR A 281 1.12 11.52 28.37
C TYR A 281 2.12 11.98 27.32
N VAL A 282 1.75 12.97 26.48
CA VAL A 282 2.58 13.45 25.37
C VAL A 282 3.81 14.26 25.81
N ARG A 283 4.00 14.46 27.11
CA ARG A 283 5.25 15.03 27.67
C ARG A 283 6.38 14.01 27.70
N GLU A 284 6.03 12.72 27.77
CA GLU A 284 6.98 11.61 27.89
C GLU A 284 6.93 10.65 26.70
N TYR A 285 5.79 10.59 26.00
CA TYR A 285 5.54 9.65 24.92
C TYR A 285 5.17 10.33 23.60
N PRO A 286 5.32 9.65 22.45
CA PRO A 286 4.97 10.22 21.15
C PRO A 286 3.49 10.58 21.04
N ARG A 287 3.21 11.67 20.32
CA ARG A 287 1.86 12.05 19.91
C ARG A 287 1.26 11.00 18.97
N MET A 288 -0.06 10.99 18.90
CA MET A 288 -0.83 10.11 18.02
C MET A 288 -1.18 10.90 16.76
N LEU A 289 -0.75 10.37 15.61
CA LEU A 289 -0.83 10.97 14.29
C LEU A 289 -1.32 9.91 13.29
N THR A 290 -1.37 10.25 12.01
CA THR A 290 -1.74 9.31 10.94
C THR A 290 -0.87 8.04 10.95
N VAL A 291 -1.48 6.89 10.65
CA VAL A 291 -0.87 5.56 10.71
C VAL A 291 -0.99 4.86 9.34
N CYS A 292 0.02 4.09 8.94
CA CYS A 292 -0.04 3.21 7.77
C CYS A 292 -0.94 1.99 8.05
N ASP A 293 -2.25 2.18 7.97
CA ASP A 293 -3.28 1.20 8.34
C ASP A 293 -3.64 0.16 7.28
N GLN A 294 -3.01 0.24 6.10
CA GLN A 294 -3.28 -0.65 4.95
C GLN A 294 -4.76 -0.61 4.49
N ARG A 295 -5.45 0.50 4.80
CA ARG A 295 -6.84 0.78 4.43
C ARG A 295 -6.97 2.19 3.88
N PHE A 296 -6.93 3.20 4.74
CA PHE A 296 -6.93 4.60 4.34
C PHE A 296 -5.55 5.03 3.82
N LEU A 297 -4.48 4.58 4.49
CA LEU A 297 -3.10 4.96 4.17
C LEU A 297 -2.20 3.73 4.05
N MET A 298 -1.64 3.53 2.86
CA MET A 298 -0.78 2.38 2.53
C MET A 298 0.71 2.60 2.87
N GLY A 299 1.13 3.87 3.03
CA GLY A 299 2.52 4.28 3.18
C GLY A 299 2.65 5.80 3.39
N ASP A 300 3.87 6.32 3.40
CA ASP A 300 4.12 7.76 3.51
C ASP A 300 3.56 8.48 2.26
N PRO A 301 2.68 9.49 2.40
CA PRO A 301 2.10 10.18 1.26
C PRO A 301 3.14 10.78 0.29
N LEU A 302 4.27 11.28 0.79
CA LEU A 302 5.30 11.87 -0.06
C LEU A 302 6.00 10.81 -0.91
N GLU A 303 6.30 9.65 -0.30
CA GLU A 303 6.87 8.49 -1.00
C GLU A 303 5.92 8.00 -2.09
N LEU A 304 4.65 7.77 -1.75
CA LEU A 304 3.64 7.30 -2.69
C LEU A 304 3.40 8.28 -3.84
N ILE A 305 3.37 9.60 -3.58
CA ILE A 305 3.23 10.61 -4.64
C ILE A 305 4.47 10.63 -5.53
N ALA A 306 5.68 10.58 -4.94
CA ALA A 306 6.92 10.49 -5.70
C ALA A 306 6.95 9.24 -6.57
N GLU A 307 6.42 8.10 -6.11
CA GLU A 307 6.28 6.86 -6.87
C GLU A 307 5.13 6.85 -7.90
N ASN A 308 4.43 7.98 -8.08
CA ASN A 308 3.27 8.11 -8.98
C ASN A 308 2.04 7.28 -8.55
N ARG A 309 1.96 6.89 -7.27
CA ARG A 309 0.89 6.09 -6.63
C ARG A 309 -0.12 6.99 -5.89
N TYR A 310 -0.81 7.84 -6.62
CA TYR A 310 -1.80 8.77 -6.06
C TYR A 310 -2.87 9.19 -7.09
N ILE A 311 -3.91 9.85 -6.62
CA ILE A 311 -4.96 10.47 -7.44
C ILE A 311 -4.37 11.70 -8.14
N LYS A 312 -4.14 11.56 -9.45
CA LYS A 312 -3.50 12.58 -10.29
C LYS A 312 -4.48 13.71 -10.58
N VAL A 313 -4.21 14.89 -10.02
CA VAL A 313 -4.99 16.12 -10.22
C VAL A 313 -4.05 17.32 -10.28
N PRO A 314 -4.47 18.47 -10.86
CA PRO A 314 -3.73 19.71 -10.74
C PRO A 314 -3.47 20.06 -9.27
N LEU A 315 -2.24 20.47 -8.98
CA LEU A 315 -1.74 20.70 -7.63
C LEU A 315 -1.15 22.11 -7.50
N MET A 316 -1.62 22.86 -6.50
CA MET A 316 -0.96 24.09 -6.07
C MET A 316 -0.35 23.85 -4.69
N ALA A 317 0.92 24.18 -4.51
CA ALA A 317 1.56 24.08 -3.21
C ALA A 317 2.57 25.21 -3.00
N GLY A 318 2.90 25.49 -1.74
CA GLY A 318 3.87 26.52 -1.41
C GLY A 318 4.16 26.57 0.07
N ASN A 319 5.00 27.54 0.42
CA ASN A 319 5.55 27.70 1.76
C ASN A 319 5.70 29.19 2.10
N THR A 320 5.79 29.52 3.38
CA THR A 320 6.23 30.85 3.82
C THR A 320 7.77 30.88 3.90
N ARG A 321 8.38 32.06 3.78
CA ARG A 321 9.84 32.19 3.66
C ARG A 321 10.60 31.68 4.89
N ASP A 322 10.12 32.03 6.09
CA ASP A 322 10.86 31.88 7.34
C ASP A 322 10.40 30.68 8.18
N GLU A 323 9.49 29.84 7.68
CA GLU A 323 8.98 28.69 8.42
C GLU A 323 9.96 27.53 8.49
N PHE A 324 9.99 26.89 9.67
CA PHE A 324 10.69 25.62 9.95
C PHE A 324 12.05 25.49 9.26
N ILE A 325 12.93 26.47 9.49
CA ILE A 325 14.30 26.41 8.97
C ILE A 325 15.03 25.21 9.59
N SER A 326 15.32 24.22 8.74
CA SER A 326 16.10 23.04 9.07
C SER A 326 17.58 23.40 9.17
N THR A 327 18.25 22.84 10.16
CA THR A 327 19.69 23.02 10.38
C THR A 327 20.30 21.70 10.85
N ILE A 328 21.56 21.46 10.49
CA ILE A 328 22.35 20.39 11.08
C ILE A 328 22.78 20.85 12.48
N ALA A 329 22.19 20.27 13.52
CA ALA A 329 22.61 20.55 14.89
C ALA A 329 24.08 20.16 15.05
N ALA A 330 25.00 21.09 15.30
CA ALA A 330 26.41 20.82 15.54
C ALA A 330 27.04 21.99 16.32
N ALA A 331 27.92 21.69 17.28
CA ALA A 331 28.58 22.70 18.11
C ALA A 331 29.88 23.23 17.51
N THR A 332 30.56 22.47 16.65
CA THR A 332 31.80 22.86 15.98
C THR A 332 31.83 22.49 14.50
N GLU A 333 32.77 23.06 13.75
CA GLU A 333 33.06 22.70 12.36
C GLU A 333 33.51 21.24 12.21
N GLU A 334 34.21 20.69 13.20
CA GLU A 334 34.56 19.27 13.22
C GLU A 334 33.32 18.39 13.37
N GLU A 335 32.39 18.73 14.26
CA GLU A 335 31.13 17.99 14.43
C GLU A 335 30.24 18.12 13.18
N LEU A 336 30.25 19.27 12.51
CA LEU A 336 29.57 19.44 11.23
C LEU A 336 30.12 18.46 10.17
N LYS A 337 31.45 18.29 10.09
CA LYS A 337 32.06 17.34 9.15
C LYS A 337 31.63 15.91 9.45
N GLU A 338 31.69 15.50 10.71
CA GLU A 338 31.24 14.17 11.13
C GLU A 338 29.76 13.93 10.78
N LYS A 339 28.89 14.93 10.99
CA LYS A 339 27.48 14.83 10.63
C LYS A 339 27.24 14.87 9.12
N ALA A 340 28.01 15.64 8.38
CA ALA A 340 27.97 15.64 6.91
C ALA A 340 28.34 14.26 6.35
N ASP A 341 29.37 13.60 6.89
CA ASP A 341 29.74 12.23 6.52
C ASP A 341 28.60 11.23 6.78
N LEU A 342 27.92 11.36 7.93
CA LEU A 342 26.78 10.51 8.28
C LEU A 342 25.54 10.74 7.40
N LEU A 343 25.28 11.99 7.02
CA LEU A 343 24.11 12.39 6.25
C LEU A 343 24.27 12.14 4.75
N PHE A 344 25.46 12.44 4.21
CA PHE A 344 25.69 12.52 2.76
C PHE A 344 26.69 11.49 2.23
N GLY A 345 27.39 10.74 3.09
CA GLY A 345 28.35 9.71 2.68
C GLY A 345 29.42 10.26 1.73
N GLU A 346 29.57 9.66 0.55
CA GLU A 346 30.54 10.08 -0.46
C GLU A 346 30.35 11.54 -0.94
N LYS A 347 29.17 12.13 -0.74
CA LYS A 347 28.87 13.52 -1.09
C LYS A 347 29.16 14.52 0.04
N ALA A 348 29.69 14.08 1.18
CA ALA A 348 29.97 14.96 2.31
C ALA A 348 31.01 16.05 1.98
N GLU A 349 32.08 15.70 1.27
CA GLU A 349 33.09 16.69 0.84
C GLU A 349 32.51 17.73 -0.13
N GLU A 350 31.60 17.30 -1.03
CA GLU A 350 30.87 18.21 -1.92
C GLU A 350 29.97 19.17 -1.13
N PHE A 351 29.21 18.65 -0.17
CA PHE A 351 28.37 19.45 0.72
C PHE A 351 29.18 20.50 1.50
N LEU A 352 30.31 20.09 2.08
CA LEU A 352 31.21 20.96 2.84
C LEU A 352 31.96 21.97 1.94
N ALA A 353 31.95 21.81 0.62
CA ALA A 353 32.54 22.80 -0.29
C ALA A 353 31.64 24.05 -0.46
N PHE A 354 30.34 23.95 -0.17
CA PHE A 354 29.42 25.08 -0.25
C PHE A 354 29.63 26.06 0.90
N LYS A 355 29.65 27.37 0.62
CA LYS A 355 29.76 28.39 1.69
C LYS A 355 28.54 28.39 2.61
N GLU A 356 27.40 27.96 2.07
CA GLU A 356 26.12 27.87 2.73
C GLU A 356 26.09 26.79 3.82
N SER A 357 26.81 25.68 3.65
CA SER A 357 26.85 24.61 4.67
C SER A 357 27.51 25.07 5.97
N HIS A 358 28.42 26.04 5.89
CA HIS A 358 29.10 26.65 7.04
C HIS A 358 28.35 27.83 7.67
N LYS A 359 27.19 28.23 7.13
CA LYS A 359 26.38 29.30 7.76
C LYS A 359 25.72 28.76 9.03
N GLN A 360 25.76 29.54 10.10
CA GLN A 360 25.21 29.17 11.39
C GLN A 360 23.99 30.03 11.76
N VAL A 361 22.93 29.38 12.25
CA VAL A 361 21.72 30.02 12.80
C VAL A 361 21.26 29.21 14.02
N ASN A 362 20.92 29.87 15.14
CA ASN A 362 20.34 29.25 16.34
C ASN A 362 21.01 27.93 16.79
N ASN A 363 22.35 27.88 16.75
CA ASN A 363 23.20 26.73 17.10
C ASN A 363 23.21 25.54 16.12
N GLY A 364 22.69 25.70 14.90
CA GLY A 364 22.79 24.73 13.82
C GLY A 364 23.46 25.32 12.58
N TYR A 365 23.96 24.43 11.72
CA TYR A 365 24.62 24.76 10.46
C TYR A 365 23.71 24.50 9.27
N ALA A 366 24.09 25.04 8.11
CA ALA A 366 23.42 24.79 6.83
C ALA A 366 21.91 25.11 6.86
N PRO A 367 21.49 26.34 7.21
CA PRO A 367 20.08 26.69 7.30
C PRO A 367 19.40 26.60 5.93
N VAL A 368 18.31 25.83 5.87
CA VAL A 368 17.48 25.67 4.66
C VAL A 368 16.00 25.58 5.05
N ASN A 369 15.12 26.04 4.16
CA ASN A 369 13.68 25.81 4.33
C ASN A 369 13.34 24.40 3.81
N GLY A 370 13.08 23.47 4.73
CA GLY A 370 12.80 22.07 4.37
C GLY A 370 11.51 21.89 3.57
N ILE A 371 10.47 22.69 3.85
CA ILE A 371 9.21 22.66 3.09
C ILE A 371 9.45 23.11 1.64
N GLU A 372 10.18 24.20 1.43
CA GLU A 372 10.54 24.67 0.08
C GLU A 372 11.26 23.56 -0.71
N CYS A 373 12.26 22.92 -0.11
CA CYS A 373 13.00 21.83 -0.74
C CYS A 373 12.07 20.64 -1.06
N ALA A 374 11.22 20.24 -0.12
CA ALA A 374 10.32 19.11 -0.28
C ALA A 374 9.25 19.36 -1.36
N VAL A 375 8.63 20.54 -1.40
CA VAL A 375 7.61 20.89 -2.42
C VAL A 375 8.24 20.87 -3.82
N LYS A 376 9.36 21.58 -3.98
CA LYS A 376 10.05 21.70 -5.28
C LYS A 376 10.49 20.33 -5.78
N GLU A 377 11.10 19.53 -4.91
CA GLU A 377 11.58 18.21 -5.28
C GLU A 377 10.44 17.23 -5.58
N LEU A 378 9.36 17.23 -4.80
CA LEU A 378 8.20 16.40 -5.09
C LEU A 378 7.59 16.73 -6.46
N PHE A 379 7.51 18.02 -6.82
CA PHE A 379 7.04 18.44 -8.13
C PHE A 379 7.95 17.96 -9.27
N LEU A 380 9.27 17.99 -9.07
CA LEU A 380 10.22 17.40 -10.03
C LEU A 380 9.98 15.90 -10.19
N LYS A 381 9.84 15.15 -9.08
CA LYS A 381 9.55 13.70 -9.10
C LYS A 381 8.24 13.36 -9.82
N ILE A 382 7.18 14.14 -9.58
CA ILE A 382 5.89 13.99 -10.27
C ILE A 382 6.07 14.09 -11.79
N LYS A 383 6.85 15.07 -12.27
CA LYS A 383 7.13 15.25 -13.70
C LYS A 383 8.06 14.16 -14.25
N GLU A 384 9.12 13.80 -13.52
CA GLU A 384 10.07 12.75 -13.90
C GLU A 384 9.37 11.39 -14.09
N ASN A 385 8.37 11.08 -13.27
CA ASN A 385 7.61 9.82 -13.34
C ASN A 385 6.39 9.89 -14.28
N GLY A 386 6.41 10.82 -15.24
CA GLY A 386 5.49 10.85 -16.37
C GLY A 386 4.08 11.34 -16.06
N ASN A 387 3.86 12.04 -14.94
CA ASN A 387 2.60 12.74 -14.73
C ASN A 387 2.60 14.09 -15.47
N HIS A 388 1.55 14.32 -16.26
CA HIS A 388 1.37 15.52 -17.05
C HIS A 388 0.52 16.60 -16.37
N GLU A 389 -0.08 16.34 -15.21
CA GLU A 389 -0.86 17.33 -14.45
C GLU A 389 -0.01 18.53 -14.02
N ASP A 390 -0.61 19.73 -14.05
CA ASP A 390 0.10 20.96 -13.71
C ASP A 390 0.33 21.10 -12.20
N CYS A 391 1.56 21.46 -11.84
CA CYS A 391 1.98 21.72 -10.46
C CYS A 391 2.43 23.19 -10.34
N TYR A 392 1.80 23.98 -9.48
CA TYR A 392 2.08 25.42 -9.32
C TYR A 392 2.70 25.70 -7.95
N TYR A 393 3.94 26.21 -7.95
CA TYR A 393 4.68 26.50 -6.71
C TYR A 393 4.67 28.00 -6.36
N TYR A 394 4.40 28.34 -5.09
CA TYR A 394 4.52 29.70 -4.55
C TYR A 394 5.42 29.78 -3.31
N CYS A 395 5.99 30.97 -3.08
CA CYS A 395 6.62 31.33 -1.82
C CYS A 395 6.05 32.66 -1.30
N PHE A 396 5.61 32.68 -0.05
CA PHE A 396 5.15 33.89 0.64
C PHE A 396 6.30 34.57 1.39
N ASP A 397 6.62 35.80 1.02
CA ASP A 397 7.80 36.58 1.45
C ASP A 397 7.45 38.08 1.60
N ALA A 398 6.24 38.36 2.10
CA ALA A 398 5.77 39.73 2.34
C ALA A 398 5.99 40.16 3.79
N ASP A 399 6.25 41.44 4.00
CA ASP A 399 6.43 41.97 5.35
C ASP A 399 5.18 41.80 6.21
N ILE A 400 5.38 41.37 7.47
CA ILE A 400 4.30 41.21 8.45
C ILE A 400 4.44 42.29 9.53
N PRO A 401 3.49 43.24 9.61
CA PRO A 401 3.57 44.33 10.56
C PRO A 401 3.20 43.87 11.97
N GLY A 402 3.87 44.44 12.96
CA GLY A 402 3.70 44.11 14.37
C GLY A 402 4.92 44.56 15.17
N TRP A 403 4.73 44.77 16.47
CA TRP A 403 5.83 45.10 17.40
C TRP A 403 6.74 43.89 17.67
N ASP A 404 6.24 42.70 17.38
CA ASP A 404 6.84 41.39 17.65
C ASP A 404 7.73 40.89 16.50
N HIS A 405 7.76 41.58 15.36
CA HIS A 405 8.60 41.26 14.20
C HIS A 405 8.59 39.76 13.84
N PRO A 406 7.43 39.19 13.53
CA PRO A 406 7.24 37.73 13.51
C PRO A 406 7.87 37.04 12.29
N GLY A 407 8.48 37.79 11.37
CA GLY A 407 8.90 37.29 10.06
C GLY A 407 7.75 36.71 9.26
N ASN A 408 8.07 35.85 8.29
CA ASN A 408 7.12 35.07 7.51
C ASN A 408 6.81 33.75 8.21
N PHE A 409 6.22 33.82 9.41
CA PHE A 409 5.90 32.64 10.21
C PHE A 409 4.93 31.68 9.51
N HIS A 410 4.97 30.41 9.92
CA HIS A 410 4.13 29.35 9.37
C HIS A 410 2.64 29.72 9.48
N SER A 411 1.87 29.54 8.41
CA SER A 411 0.42 29.87 8.27
C SER A 411 0.04 31.34 8.03
N VAL A 412 0.98 32.29 8.04
CA VAL A 412 0.62 33.72 7.87
C VAL A 412 -0.02 34.03 6.51
N ASP A 413 0.27 33.22 5.49
CA ASP A 413 -0.27 33.32 4.14
C ASP A 413 -1.78 33.06 4.09
N LEU A 414 -2.37 32.38 5.08
CA LEU A 414 -3.82 32.17 5.21
C LEU A 414 -4.59 33.48 5.24
N TRP A 415 -4.14 34.45 6.05
CA TRP A 415 -4.75 35.77 6.13
C TRP A 415 -4.85 36.47 4.77
N PHE A 416 -3.90 36.18 3.88
CA PHE A 416 -3.84 36.76 2.55
C PHE A 416 -4.69 35.99 1.55
N PHE A 417 -4.59 34.65 1.51
CA PHE A 417 -5.36 33.81 0.60
C PHE A 417 -6.87 33.85 0.85
N PHE A 418 -7.30 33.97 2.11
CA PHE A 418 -8.71 34.12 2.47
C PHE A 418 -9.18 35.58 2.49
N GLU A 419 -8.29 36.56 2.29
CA GLU A 419 -8.62 38.00 2.34
C GLU A 419 -9.24 38.44 3.67
N THR A 420 -8.71 37.90 4.76
CA THR A 420 -9.22 38.06 6.13
C THR A 420 -8.39 39.02 6.98
N LEU A 421 -7.40 39.72 6.40
CA LEU A 421 -6.51 40.68 7.10
C LEU A 421 -7.25 41.68 8.02
N ALA A 422 -8.45 42.11 7.64
CA ALA A 422 -9.26 43.06 8.43
C ALA A 422 -9.76 42.48 9.78
N LYS A 423 -9.67 41.17 9.96
CA LYS A 423 -10.01 40.45 11.19
C LYS A 423 -8.79 40.22 12.09
N SER A 424 -7.58 40.41 11.57
CA SER A 424 -6.35 40.28 12.35
C SER A 424 -6.14 41.51 13.24
N TRP A 425 -5.53 41.29 14.40
CA TRP A 425 -5.11 42.38 15.31
C TRP A 425 -3.92 43.17 14.77
N ARG A 426 -3.21 42.62 13.78
CA ARG A 426 -2.00 43.22 13.21
C ARG A 426 -2.33 44.50 12.42
N PRO A 427 -1.46 45.52 12.46
CA PRO A 427 -1.70 46.80 11.80
C PRO A 427 -1.38 46.76 10.29
N PHE A 428 -2.07 45.89 9.54
CA PHE A 428 -1.92 45.78 8.09
C PHE A 428 -2.28 47.10 7.39
N GLY A 429 -1.37 47.59 6.53
CA GLY A 429 -1.58 48.75 5.65
C GLY A 429 -2.08 48.38 4.25
N GLY A 430 -2.45 49.38 3.44
CA GLY A 430 -3.06 49.21 2.11
C GLY A 430 -2.35 48.23 1.17
N ARG A 431 -1.01 48.23 1.13
CA ARG A 431 -0.23 47.29 0.29
C ARG A 431 -0.52 45.81 0.60
N HIS A 432 -0.78 45.48 1.86
CA HIS A 432 -1.08 44.10 2.29
C HIS A 432 -2.46 43.68 1.80
N TYR A 433 -3.44 44.58 1.85
CA TYR A 433 -4.78 44.33 1.29
C TYR A 433 -4.74 44.16 -0.22
N ASP A 434 -3.94 44.96 -0.93
CA ASP A 434 -3.76 44.82 -2.38
C ASP A 434 -3.11 43.48 -2.75
N LEU A 435 -2.10 43.06 -1.98
CA LEU A 435 -1.45 41.75 -2.14
C LEU A 435 -2.43 40.60 -1.86
N SER A 436 -3.12 40.66 -0.71
CA SER A 436 -4.10 39.66 -0.30
C SER A 436 -5.22 39.49 -1.32
N LYS A 437 -5.75 40.59 -1.86
CA LYS A 437 -6.76 40.54 -2.93
C LYS A 437 -6.29 39.71 -4.12
N LYS A 438 -5.06 39.95 -4.58
CA LYS A 438 -4.47 39.24 -5.73
C LYS A 438 -4.16 37.77 -5.41
N MET A 439 -3.64 37.48 -4.21
CA MET A 439 -3.42 36.10 -3.75
C MET A 439 -4.73 35.31 -3.72
N CYS A 440 -5.80 35.92 -3.19
CA CYS A 440 -7.14 35.33 -3.19
C CYS A 440 -7.66 35.12 -4.63
N ASP A 441 -7.39 36.05 -5.55
CA ASP A 441 -7.77 35.91 -6.96
C ASP A 441 -7.06 34.71 -7.63
N TYR A 442 -5.76 34.51 -7.41
CA TYR A 442 -5.02 33.33 -7.89
C TYR A 442 -5.60 32.02 -7.35
N LEU A 443 -5.86 31.95 -6.04
CA LEU A 443 -6.47 30.79 -5.40
C LEU A 443 -7.84 30.49 -6.03
N CYS A 444 -8.67 31.52 -6.20
CA CYS A 444 -10.01 31.35 -6.77
C CYS A 444 -9.96 30.91 -8.24
N ASN A 445 -9.03 31.41 -9.05
CA ASN A 445 -8.84 30.97 -10.43
C ASN A 445 -8.41 29.50 -10.50
N PHE A 446 -7.51 29.08 -9.60
CA PHE A 446 -7.10 27.69 -9.49
C PHE A 446 -8.27 26.78 -9.09
N ILE A 447 -9.06 27.15 -8.07
CA ILE A 447 -10.25 26.39 -7.67
C ILE A 447 -11.23 26.22 -8.83
N LYS A 448 -11.42 27.27 -9.64
CA LYS A 448 -12.33 27.26 -10.78
C LYS A 448 -11.85 26.37 -11.92
N THR A 449 -10.56 26.40 -12.23
CA THR A 449 -10.05 25.92 -13.53
C THR A 449 -8.89 24.92 -13.43
N GLY A 450 -8.11 24.92 -12.36
CA GLY A 450 -6.86 24.18 -12.21
C GLY A 450 -5.65 24.98 -12.65
N ASN A 451 -5.88 26.21 -13.09
CA ASN A 451 -4.86 27.15 -13.50
C ASN A 451 -5.04 28.45 -12.69
N PRO A 452 -4.03 28.92 -11.96
CA PRO A 452 -4.14 30.14 -11.14
C PRO A 452 -4.23 31.43 -11.99
N ASN A 453 -3.86 31.36 -13.27
CA ASN A 453 -3.82 32.53 -14.14
C ASN A 453 -5.23 33.05 -14.50
N GLY A 454 -5.30 34.35 -14.82
CA GLY A 454 -6.53 34.99 -15.26
C GLY A 454 -6.58 36.46 -14.90
N THR A 455 -7.78 37.02 -14.91
CA THR A 455 -8.05 38.40 -14.48
C THR A 455 -8.34 38.43 -12.99
N GLY A 456 -7.81 39.45 -12.31
CA GLY A 456 -8.13 39.76 -10.93
C GLY A 456 -9.52 40.39 -10.80
N THR A 457 -9.99 40.53 -9.57
CA THR A 457 -11.30 41.15 -9.27
C THR A 457 -11.34 42.66 -9.50
N ASP A 458 -10.19 43.31 -9.77
CA ASP A 458 -10.10 44.68 -10.30
C ASP A 458 -10.16 44.76 -11.83
N GLY A 459 -10.21 43.62 -12.54
CA GLY A 459 -10.19 43.54 -13.99
C GLY A 459 -8.80 43.65 -14.60
N ALA A 460 -7.74 43.75 -13.80
CA ALA A 460 -6.36 43.68 -14.29
C ALA A 460 -5.94 42.23 -14.55
N GLU A 461 -5.10 41.99 -15.55
CA GLU A 461 -4.47 40.69 -15.72
C GLU A 461 -3.47 40.43 -14.59
N LEU A 462 -3.56 39.25 -13.99
CA LEU A 462 -2.60 38.80 -13.00
C LEU A 462 -1.30 38.40 -13.70
N PRO A 463 -0.12 38.66 -13.10
CA PRO A 463 1.15 38.12 -13.61
C PRO A 463 1.08 36.63 -13.90
N GLU A 464 1.67 36.20 -15.01
CA GLU A 464 1.65 34.79 -15.40
C GLU A 464 2.41 33.90 -14.40
N TRP A 465 1.74 32.87 -13.90
CA TRP A 465 2.26 31.81 -13.05
C TRP A 465 2.30 30.52 -13.86
N ARG A 466 3.47 30.13 -14.35
CA ARG A 466 3.64 28.89 -15.11
C ARG A 466 3.81 27.69 -14.16
N PRO A 467 3.46 26.47 -14.60
CA PRO A 467 3.75 25.26 -13.84
C PRO A 467 5.25 25.12 -13.52
N TYR A 468 5.56 24.58 -12.35
CA TYR A 468 6.92 24.27 -11.92
C TYR A 468 7.39 22.96 -12.56
N ALA A 469 8.45 23.03 -13.35
CA ALA A 469 9.10 21.88 -14.00
C ALA A 469 10.60 22.11 -14.11
N LYS A 470 11.39 21.06 -14.39
CA LYS A 470 12.84 21.17 -14.53
C LYS A 470 13.26 22.15 -15.63
N GLU A 471 12.55 22.13 -16.76
CA GLU A 471 12.79 23.01 -17.91
C GLU A 471 12.29 24.43 -17.68
N CYS A 472 11.38 24.62 -16.71
CA CYS A 472 10.79 25.89 -16.34
C CYS A 472 10.50 25.91 -14.83
N PRO A 473 11.51 26.14 -13.97
CA PRO A 473 11.32 26.18 -12.51
C PRO A 473 10.67 27.51 -12.14
N CYS A 474 9.38 27.63 -12.46
CA CYS A 474 8.60 28.84 -12.27
C CYS A 474 8.03 28.87 -10.85
N GLU A 475 8.42 29.88 -10.08
CA GLU A 475 7.87 30.14 -8.74
C GLU A 475 7.12 31.47 -8.71
N MET A 476 6.00 31.50 -7.99
CA MET A 476 5.28 32.75 -7.72
C MET A 476 5.69 33.30 -6.36
N LEU A 477 6.35 34.46 -6.35
CA LEU A 477 6.78 35.14 -5.13
C LEU A 477 5.76 36.20 -4.74
N PHE A 478 5.20 36.08 -3.55
CA PHE A 478 4.34 37.09 -2.93
C PHE A 478 5.17 37.94 -1.97
N THR A 479 5.68 39.08 -2.44
CA THR A 479 6.63 39.92 -1.69
C THR A 479 6.01 41.23 -1.20
N THR A 480 6.72 41.93 -0.30
CA THR A 480 6.39 43.29 0.17
C THR A 480 6.15 44.29 -0.96
N ASP A 481 6.94 44.17 -2.04
CA ASP A 481 6.88 45.07 -3.20
C ASP A 481 5.85 44.63 -4.25
N GLY A 482 5.12 43.54 -3.99
CA GLY A 482 4.13 42.96 -4.88
C GLY A 482 4.50 41.57 -5.39
N ILE A 483 3.79 41.15 -6.44
CA ILE A 483 3.80 39.78 -6.97
C ILE A 483 4.82 39.67 -8.08
N ARG A 484 5.69 38.65 -8.02
CA ARG A 484 6.73 38.42 -9.02
C ARG A 484 6.79 36.94 -9.40
N ALA A 485 6.59 36.64 -10.67
CA ALA A 485 6.95 35.34 -11.22
C ALA A 485 8.48 35.31 -11.43
N ARG A 486 9.15 34.31 -10.87
CA ARG A 486 10.58 34.06 -11.09
C ARG A 486 10.73 32.75 -11.85
N SER A 487 11.57 32.77 -12.88
CA SER A 487 11.96 31.56 -13.63
C SER A 487 13.48 31.53 -13.71
N GLY A 488 14.09 30.56 -13.03
CA GLY A 488 15.53 30.36 -12.97
C GLY A 488 15.87 29.27 -11.96
N GLY A 489 16.92 28.50 -12.23
CA GLY A 489 17.35 27.40 -11.35
C GLY A 489 17.68 27.86 -9.93
N GLU A 490 17.75 26.90 -9.02
CA GLU A 490 18.18 27.15 -7.66
C GLU A 490 19.69 27.37 -7.59
N ASN A 491 20.19 27.87 -6.46
CA ASN A 491 21.63 27.89 -6.27
C ASN A 491 22.15 26.45 -6.07
N PRO A 492 23.41 26.15 -6.42
CA PRO A 492 23.95 24.79 -6.36
C PRO A 492 23.82 24.10 -4.99
N PHE A 493 23.93 24.84 -3.89
CA PHE A 493 23.73 24.30 -2.55
C PHE A 493 22.29 23.82 -2.36
N LYS A 494 21.31 24.63 -2.75
CA LYS A 494 19.89 24.26 -2.64
C LYS A 494 19.53 23.12 -3.60
N GLU A 495 20.07 23.08 -4.81
CA GLU A 495 19.93 21.93 -5.72
C GLU A 495 20.47 20.65 -5.07
N PHE A 496 21.65 20.70 -4.44
CA PHE A 496 22.20 19.58 -3.69
C PHE A 496 21.27 19.09 -2.57
N ILE A 497 20.72 20.02 -1.77
CA ILE A 497 19.79 19.68 -0.69
C ILE A 497 18.48 19.11 -1.23
N MET A 498 17.95 19.65 -2.34
CA MET A 498 16.75 19.13 -3.00
C MET A 498 16.97 17.70 -3.50
N ASP A 499 18.08 17.42 -4.19
CA ASP A 499 18.43 16.06 -4.63
C ASP A 499 18.49 15.08 -3.45
N GLN A 500 19.10 15.49 -2.32
CA GLN A 500 19.12 14.67 -1.10
C GLN A 500 17.72 14.45 -0.52
N THR A 501 16.89 15.50 -0.48
CA THR A 501 15.50 15.41 -0.06
C THR A 501 14.73 14.42 -0.94
N GLY A 502 14.99 14.44 -2.25
CA GLY A 502 14.37 13.55 -3.23
C GLY A 502 14.79 12.10 -3.04
N MET A 503 16.06 11.87 -2.71
CA MET A 503 16.54 10.55 -2.31
C MET A 503 15.85 10.07 -1.04
N MET A 504 15.64 10.92 -0.03
CA MET A 504 14.93 10.56 1.20
C MET A 504 13.42 10.33 0.98
N ILE A 505 12.76 11.17 0.17
CA ILE A 505 11.37 10.98 -0.26
C ILE A 505 11.23 9.72 -1.12
N SER A 506 12.28 9.30 -1.82
CA SER A 506 12.31 8.05 -2.59
C SER A 506 12.97 6.89 -1.80
N ALA A 507 13.33 7.11 -0.53
CA ALA A 507 13.98 6.12 0.33
C ALA A 507 12.96 5.23 1.05
N GLY A 508 11.66 5.46 0.85
CA GLY A 508 10.68 4.39 0.88
C GLY A 508 11.26 3.28 0.02
N LYS A 509 11.65 2.16 0.64
CA LYS A 509 12.20 1.02 -0.08
C LYS A 509 11.27 0.80 -1.27
N LYS A 510 11.78 0.84 -2.50
CA LYS A 510 11.09 0.15 -3.59
C LYS A 510 10.80 -1.22 -3.03
N ASN A 511 9.54 -1.53 -2.74
CA ASN A 511 9.16 -2.84 -2.22
C ASN A 511 9.49 -3.82 -3.34
N GLU A 512 10.68 -4.40 -3.34
CA GLU A 512 11.05 -5.37 -4.35
C GLU A 512 10.06 -6.53 -4.26
N ALA A 513 9.58 -6.99 -5.41
CA ALA A 513 8.91 -8.29 -5.42
C ALA A 513 9.97 -9.33 -5.08
N PHE A 514 9.62 -10.32 -4.28
CA PHE A 514 10.49 -11.46 -4.01
C PHE A 514 9.62 -12.70 -3.85
N ASN A 515 10.24 -13.88 -3.84
CA ASN A 515 9.54 -15.10 -3.47
C ASN A 515 9.57 -15.30 -1.94
N PRO A 516 8.44 -15.66 -1.31
CA PRO A 516 7.14 -15.92 -1.91
C PRO A 516 6.49 -14.60 -2.37
N TYR A 517 5.73 -14.64 -3.48
CA TYR A 517 5.17 -13.41 -4.08
C TYR A 517 4.00 -12.82 -3.26
N LEU A 518 3.43 -13.61 -2.35
CA LEU A 518 2.47 -13.17 -1.33
C LEU A 518 3.17 -13.01 0.02
N PRO A 519 2.53 -12.33 1.01
CA PRO A 519 3.08 -12.22 2.34
C PRO A 519 3.51 -13.57 2.94
N SER A 520 4.53 -13.58 3.80
CA SER A 520 5.14 -14.81 4.31
C SER A 520 4.25 -15.68 5.20
N TRP A 521 3.04 -15.23 5.52
CA TRP A 521 2.03 -15.94 6.30
C TRP A 521 0.85 -16.41 5.45
N GLU A 522 0.89 -16.17 4.13
CA GLU A 522 -0.14 -16.58 3.19
C GLU A 522 0.22 -17.92 2.53
N TYR A 523 -0.73 -18.83 2.48
CA TYR A 523 -0.53 -20.23 2.11
C TYR A 523 -1.47 -20.64 0.97
N ILE A 524 -1.32 -19.97 -0.18
CA ILE A 524 -2.03 -20.28 -1.43
C ILE A 524 -1.03 -20.94 -2.39
N PRO A 525 -0.89 -22.27 -2.37
CA PRO A 525 0.17 -22.94 -3.09
C PRO A 525 -0.17 -23.22 -4.55
N ASP A 526 -1.40 -23.66 -4.80
CA ASP A 526 -1.83 -24.13 -6.11
C ASP A 526 -2.31 -22.94 -6.96
N GLY A 527 -1.47 -21.90 -7.07
CA GLY A 527 -1.82 -20.63 -7.68
C GLY A 527 -1.97 -20.73 -9.20
N GLU A 528 -3.21 -20.65 -9.68
CA GLU A 528 -3.60 -20.48 -11.09
C GLU A 528 -3.65 -18.98 -11.47
N PRO A 529 -2.63 -18.48 -12.20
CA PRO A 529 -2.61 -17.10 -12.67
C PRO A 529 -3.55 -16.86 -13.85
N HIS A 530 -4.37 -15.81 -13.73
CA HIS A 530 -5.22 -15.29 -14.82
C HIS A 530 -5.14 -13.78 -14.93
N ILE A 531 -5.08 -13.28 -16.16
CA ILE A 531 -5.18 -11.84 -16.42
C ILE A 531 -6.61 -11.50 -16.80
N PHE A 532 -7.24 -10.64 -16.00
CA PHE A 532 -8.58 -10.10 -16.27
C PHE A 532 -8.56 -8.58 -16.17
N GLY A 533 -8.72 -7.91 -17.31
CA GLY A 533 -8.58 -6.45 -17.38
C GLY A 533 -7.12 -6.03 -17.25
N ASP A 534 -6.83 -5.14 -16.31
CA ASP A 534 -5.52 -4.55 -16.03
C ASP A 534 -4.81 -5.21 -14.83
N ARG A 535 -5.28 -6.39 -14.40
CA ARG A 535 -4.73 -7.09 -13.22
C ARG A 535 -4.47 -8.57 -13.48
N LEU A 536 -3.43 -9.06 -12.82
CA LEU A 536 -3.16 -10.47 -12.59
C LEU A 536 -3.90 -10.92 -11.33
N TYR A 537 -4.65 -12.01 -11.41
CA TYR A 537 -5.34 -12.66 -10.30
C TYR A 537 -4.74 -14.04 -10.06
N ILE A 538 -4.67 -14.44 -8.78
CA ILE A 538 -4.30 -15.78 -8.36
C ILE A 538 -5.51 -16.43 -7.74
N PHE A 539 -5.93 -17.53 -8.33
CA PHE A 539 -6.92 -18.46 -7.79
C PHE A 539 -6.17 -19.69 -7.35
N GLY A 540 -6.38 -20.18 -6.14
CA GLY A 540 -5.68 -21.36 -5.68
C GLY A 540 -6.37 -22.00 -4.51
N SER A 541 -5.95 -23.22 -4.20
CA SER A 541 -6.28 -23.84 -2.93
C SER A 541 -5.67 -23.04 -1.77
N HIS A 542 -6.11 -23.32 -0.55
CA HIS A 542 -5.66 -22.60 0.63
C HIS A 542 -5.28 -23.58 1.72
N ASP A 543 -3.98 -23.72 1.95
CA ASP A 543 -3.42 -24.47 3.06
C ASP A 543 -3.58 -23.68 4.37
N LYS A 544 -3.36 -24.35 5.51
CA LYS A 544 -3.24 -23.68 6.80
C LYS A 544 -1.81 -23.74 7.29
N PHE A 545 -1.36 -22.70 7.99
CA PHE A 545 -0.11 -22.76 8.73
C PHE A 545 -0.15 -23.92 9.72
N ASN A 546 0.83 -24.82 9.62
CA ASN A 546 0.93 -26.03 10.44
C ASN A 546 -0.32 -26.93 10.32
N GLY A 547 -0.88 -27.03 9.10
CA GLY A 547 -1.97 -27.94 8.78
C GLY A 547 -1.54 -29.42 8.73
N ASP A 548 -2.52 -30.30 8.92
CA ASP A 548 -2.32 -31.76 8.91
C ASP A 548 -2.64 -32.42 7.54
N VAL A 549 -3.33 -31.69 6.65
CA VAL A 549 -3.73 -32.13 5.30
C VAL A 549 -3.75 -30.94 4.35
N PHE A 550 -3.72 -31.22 3.04
CA PHE A 550 -3.77 -30.20 1.99
C PHE A 550 -5.10 -29.43 1.97
N CYS A 551 -5.05 -28.15 1.59
CA CYS A 551 -6.20 -27.37 1.13
C CYS A 551 -7.36 -27.23 2.16
N LEU A 552 -7.01 -27.06 3.44
CA LEU A 552 -7.95 -26.99 4.57
C LEU A 552 -8.88 -25.75 4.56
N GLY A 553 -8.43 -24.67 3.93
CA GLY A 553 -9.05 -23.35 3.95
C GLY A 553 -10.20 -23.17 2.96
N ASP A 554 -10.76 -21.96 2.97
CA ASP A 554 -11.68 -21.47 1.94
C ASP A 554 -10.86 -20.87 0.79
N TYR A 555 -11.43 -20.81 -0.42
CA TYR A 555 -10.76 -20.11 -1.51
C TYR A 555 -10.72 -18.61 -1.24
N VAL A 556 -9.52 -18.07 -1.29
CA VAL A 556 -9.24 -16.64 -1.26
C VAL A 556 -8.61 -16.22 -2.58
N CYS A 557 -8.67 -14.93 -2.90
CA CYS A 557 -8.04 -14.42 -4.10
C CYS A 557 -7.10 -13.26 -3.77
N TRP A 558 -5.99 -13.20 -4.49
CA TRP A 558 -5.07 -12.07 -4.49
C TRP A 558 -4.91 -11.55 -5.91
N SER A 559 -4.67 -10.26 -6.06
CA SER A 559 -4.39 -9.69 -7.37
C SER A 559 -3.34 -8.58 -7.34
N ALA A 560 -2.62 -8.40 -8.46
CA ALA A 560 -1.64 -7.33 -8.65
C ALA A 560 -1.91 -6.58 -9.97
N PRO A 561 -1.69 -5.25 -10.03
CA PRO A 561 -1.70 -4.52 -11.30
C PRO A 561 -0.64 -5.06 -12.27
N LEU A 562 -0.94 -5.11 -13.58
CA LEU A 562 0.02 -5.59 -14.58
C LEU A 562 1.24 -4.66 -14.72
N GLU A 563 1.08 -3.37 -14.42
CA GLU A 563 2.16 -2.39 -14.39
C GLU A 563 3.04 -2.49 -13.15
N ASP A 564 2.58 -3.18 -12.09
CA ASP A 564 3.32 -3.28 -10.84
C ASP A 564 3.02 -4.57 -10.05
N LEU A 565 3.78 -5.64 -10.36
CA LEU A 565 3.68 -6.94 -9.70
C LEU A 565 4.20 -6.96 -8.24
N ARG A 566 4.59 -5.81 -7.69
CA ARG A 566 4.96 -5.63 -6.28
C ARG A 566 3.74 -5.41 -5.39
N GLU A 567 2.62 -4.97 -5.98
CA GLU A 567 1.45 -4.46 -5.27
C GLU A 567 0.30 -5.47 -5.23
N TRP A 568 0.50 -6.53 -4.43
CA TRP A 568 -0.51 -7.55 -4.20
C TRP A 568 -1.60 -7.07 -3.24
N ARG A 569 -2.85 -7.21 -3.67
CA ARG A 569 -4.06 -6.89 -2.91
C ARG A 569 -4.80 -8.17 -2.55
N TYR A 570 -5.13 -8.34 -1.27
CA TYR A 570 -6.06 -9.37 -0.81
C TYR A 570 -7.47 -9.00 -1.23
N GLU A 571 -8.11 -9.83 -2.05
CA GLU A 571 -9.50 -9.62 -2.52
C GLU A 571 -10.54 -10.20 -1.56
N GLY A 572 -10.11 -10.95 -0.55
CA GLY A 572 -11.00 -11.63 0.39
C GLY A 572 -11.20 -13.11 0.09
N VAL A 573 -12.04 -13.74 0.90
CA VAL A 573 -12.59 -15.08 0.66
C VAL A 573 -13.58 -14.97 -0.50
N ILE A 574 -13.28 -15.61 -1.62
CA ILE A 574 -14.11 -15.59 -2.83
C ILE A 574 -15.13 -16.73 -2.86
N TYR A 575 -14.87 -17.84 -2.17
CA TYR A 575 -15.79 -18.97 -2.08
C TYR A 575 -15.51 -19.80 -0.83
N LYS A 576 -16.52 -19.99 0.04
CA LYS A 576 -16.37 -20.82 1.23
C LYS A 576 -16.64 -22.27 0.88
N LYS A 577 -15.88 -23.19 1.47
CA LYS A 577 -16.12 -24.63 1.26
C LYS A 577 -17.49 -25.09 1.72
N THR A 578 -18.12 -24.34 2.62
CA THR A 578 -19.47 -24.62 3.13
C THR A 578 -20.60 -24.11 2.22
N ASP A 579 -20.27 -23.31 1.21
CA ASP A 579 -21.25 -22.80 0.24
C ASP A 579 -21.62 -23.89 -0.79
N ASP A 580 -20.78 -24.92 -0.96
CA ASP A 580 -21.14 -26.10 -1.73
C ASP A 580 -22.24 -26.91 -1.01
N PRO A 581 -23.38 -27.21 -1.67
CA PRO A 581 -24.47 -27.98 -1.07
C PRO A 581 -24.08 -29.36 -0.53
N ALA A 582 -23.06 -30.00 -1.10
CA ALA A 582 -22.54 -31.29 -0.66
C ALA A 582 -21.64 -31.17 0.58
N ASN A 583 -21.13 -29.97 0.91
CA ASN A 583 -20.17 -29.74 2.00
C ASN A 583 -20.67 -28.75 3.08
N ARG A 584 -21.98 -28.69 3.33
CA ARG A 584 -22.57 -27.77 4.33
C ARG A 584 -21.98 -27.88 5.75
N ASN A 585 -21.39 -29.03 6.08
CA ASN A 585 -20.74 -29.25 7.39
C ASN A 585 -19.24 -28.87 7.41
N GLY A 586 -18.67 -28.50 6.27
CA GLY A 586 -17.27 -28.09 6.13
C GLY A 586 -16.25 -29.21 6.33
N SER A 587 -16.67 -30.48 6.22
CA SER A 587 -15.81 -31.64 6.49
C SER A 587 -14.97 -32.10 5.29
N MET A 588 -15.20 -31.53 4.11
CA MET A 588 -14.38 -31.73 2.91
C MET A 588 -13.47 -30.53 2.66
N CYS A 589 -12.35 -30.80 2.01
CA CYS A 589 -11.36 -29.81 1.56
C CYS A 589 -11.69 -29.35 0.14
N LEU A 590 -11.25 -28.14 -0.20
CA LEU A 590 -11.38 -27.55 -1.53
C LEU A 590 -10.05 -27.70 -2.27
N TYR A 591 -9.94 -28.67 -3.19
CA TYR A 591 -8.70 -28.88 -3.96
C TYR A 591 -8.39 -27.74 -4.93
N ALA A 592 -7.30 -27.81 -5.70
CA ALA A 592 -6.92 -26.70 -6.56
C ALA A 592 -8.07 -26.33 -7.52
N PRO A 593 -8.44 -25.05 -7.66
CA PRO A 593 -9.45 -24.63 -8.62
C PRO A 593 -8.82 -24.04 -9.89
N ASP A 594 -9.62 -23.87 -10.93
CA ASP A 594 -9.27 -23.02 -12.08
C ASP A 594 -10.49 -22.21 -12.54
N VAL A 595 -10.25 -21.07 -13.19
CA VAL A 595 -11.27 -20.10 -13.60
C VAL A 595 -11.25 -19.85 -15.09
N THR A 596 -12.43 -19.73 -15.69
CA THR A 596 -12.56 -19.16 -17.04
C THR A 596 -13.69 -18.16 -17.14
N LYS A 597 -13.60 -17.26 -18.11
CA LYS A 597 -14.66 -16.29 -18.42
C LYS A 597 -15.56 -16.84 -19.52
N GLY A 598 -16.84 -17.03 -19.21
CA GLY A 598 -17.83 -17.53 -20.16
C GLY A 598 -18.26 -16.48 -21.20
N ALA A 599 -18.98 -16.92 -22.23
CA ALA A 599 -19.51 -16.04 -23.28
C ALA A 599 -20.48 -14.96 -22.77
N ASP A 600 -21.11 -15.18 -21.61
CA ASP A 600 -21.99 -14.22 -20.96
C ASP A 600 -21.25 -13.16 -20.12
N GLY A 601 -19.92 -13.22 -20.09
CA GLY A 601 -19.08 -12.29 -19.36
C GLY A 601 -18.91 -12.61 -17.87
N ARG A 602 -19.54 -13.67 -17.37
CA ARG A 602 -19.36 -14.15 -15.99
C ARG A 602 -18.13 -15.04 -15.86
N TYR A 603 -17.66 -15.18 -14.62
CA TYR A 603 -16.47 -15.95 -14.25
C TYR A 603 -16.90 -17.25 -13.60
N TYR A 604 -16.38 -18.38 -14.09
CA TYR A 604 -16.75 -19.72 -13.66
C TYR A 604 -15.53 -20.40 -13.04
N LEU A 605 -15.63 -20.70 -11.74
CA LEU A 605 -14.62 -21.35 -10.92
C LEU A 605 -14.94 -22.84 -10.83
N TYR A 606 -14.10 -23.67 -11.42
CA TYR A 606 -14.21 -25.13 -11.36
C TYR A 606 -13.40 -25.64 -10.18
N TYR A 607 -13.93 -26.61 -9.43
CA TYR A 607 -13.26 -27.20 -8.28
C TYR A 607 -13.74 -28.62 -7.98
N VAL A 608 -12.97 -29.33 -7.15
CA VAL A 608 -13.29 -30.68 -6.66
C VAL A 608 -13.22 -30.70 -5.12
N LEU A 609 -14.15 -31.40 -4.50
CA LEU A 609 -14.13 -31.68 -3.06
C LEU A 609 -13.38 -33.00 -2.79
N ASP A 610 -12.52 -33.03 -1.77
CA ASP A 610 -11.59 -34.15 -1.50
C ASP A 610 -12.22 -35.55 -1.36
N LYS A 611 -13.50 -35.64 -1.01
CA LYS A 611 -14.23 -36.92 -0.84
C LYS A 611 -15.21 -37.22 -1.98
N LEU A 612 -15.26 -36.38 -3.00
CA LEU A 612 -16.09 -36.59 -4.19
C LEU A 612 -15.20 -36.87 -5.40
N GLN A 613 -15.82 -37.42 -6.44
CA GLN A 613 -15.17 -37.78 -7.69
C GLN A 613 -15.66 -36.92 -8.86
N THR A 614 -16.37 -35.82 -8.55
CA THR A 614 -17.10 -34.98 -9.50
C THR A 614 -16.55 -33.56 -9.47
N VAL A 615 -16.72 -32.83 -10.58
CA VAL A 615 -16.33 -31.41 -10.69
C VAL A 615 -17.55 -30.53 -10.42
N SER A 616 -17.41 -29.62 -9.46
CA SER A 616 -18.38 -28.57 -9.17
C SER A 616 -17.94 -27.24 -9.80
N VAL A 617 -18.90 -26.36 -10.02
CA VAL A 617 -18.70 -25.04 -10.62
C VAL A 617 -19.38 -24.00 -9.73
N ALA A 618 -18.67 -22.92 -9.44
CA ALA A 618 -19.22 -21.71 -8.86
C ALA A 618 -19.11 -20.54 -9.86
N VAL A 619 -19.97 -19.53 -9.75
CA VAL A 619 -20.06 -18.42 -10.71
C VAL A 619 -20.07 -17.05 -10.01
N CYS A 620 -19.44 -16.05 -10.63
CA CYS A 620 -19.45 -14.66 -10.19
C CYS A 620 -19.50 -13.67 -11.37
N ASP A 621 -20.01 -12.46 -11.14
CA ASP A 621 -20.03 -11.39 -12.14
C ASP A 621 -18.69 -10.65 -12.27
N THR A 622 -17.80 -10.82 -11.29
CA THR A 622 -16.48 -10.18 -11.23
C THR A 622 -15.39 -11.20 -10.94
N PRO A 623 -14.13 -11.00 -11.38
CA PRO A 623 -13.05 -11.96 -11.18
C PRO A 623 -12.84 -12.43 -9.73
N ALA A 624 -12.91 -11.51 -8.77
CA ALA A 624 -12.66 -11.77 -7.35
C ALA A 624 -13.82 -11.32 -6.46
N GLY A 625 -15.06 -11.52 -6.92
CA GLY A 625 -16.26 -11.28 -6.11
C GLY A 625 -16.61 -12.48 -5.24
N GLN A 626 -17.81 -12.46 -4.67
CA GLN A 626 -18.37 -13.61 -3.96
C GLN A 626 -18.96 -14.59 -4.99
N TYR A 627 -18.30 -15.72 -5.19
CA TYR A 627 -18.78 -16.79 -6.07
C TYR A 627 -19.95 -17.52 -5.40
N GLN A 628 -20.87 -18.01 -6.23
CA GLN A 628 -22.02 -18.79 -5.77
C GLN A 628 -22.03 -20.14 -6.48
N PHE A 629 -22.41 -21.20 -5.76
CA PHE A 629 -22.57 -22.52 -6.37
C PHE A 629 -23.47 -22.45 -7.60
N TYR A 630 -22.96 -22.90 -8.75
CA TYR A 630 -23.63 -22.87 -10.03
C TYR A 630 -24.20 -24.24 -10.40
N GLY A 631 -23.42 -25.31 -10.20
CA GLY A 631 -23.81 -26.67 -10.49
C GLY A 631 -22.64 -27.64 -10.46
N SER A 632 -22.88 -28.90 -10.81
CA SER A 632 -21.84 -29.92 -11.01
C SER A 632 -21.86 -30.38 -12.45
N VAL A 633 -20.70 -30.70 -13.02
CA VAL A 633 -20.56 -31.11 -14.41
C VAL A 633 -21.29 -32.44 -14.64
N HIS A 634 -22.14 -32.50 -15.66
CA HIS A 634 -23.04 -33.63 -15.88
C HIS A 634 -23.25 -33.97 -17.35
N TYR A 635 -23.54 -35.24 -17.63
CA TYR A 635 -24.02 -35.71 -18.93
C TYR A 635 -25.42 -35.15 -19.25
N PRO A 636 -25.86 -35.16 -20.52
CA PRO A 636 -27.19 -34.69 -20.90
C PRO A 636 -28.37 -35.41 -20.21
N ASP A 637 -28.14 -36.62 -19.68
CA ASP A 637 -29.12 -37.39 -18.91
C ASP A 637 -29.17 -37.02 -17.42
N GLY A 638 -28.31 -36.10 -16.97
CA GLY A 638 -28.19 -35.63 -15.58
C GLY A 638 -27.21 -36.43 -14.71
N THR A 639 -26.60 -37.49 -15.23
CA THR A 639 -25.55 -38.24 -14.51
C THR A 639 -24.30 -37.37 -14.35
N LEU A 640 -23.72 -37.29 -13.15
CA LEU A 640 -22.52 -36.47 -12.93
C LEU A 640 -21.28 -37.08 -13.59
N LEU A 641 -20.41 -36.22 -14.12
CA LEU A 641 -19.10 -36.63 -14.65
C LEU A 641 -18.24 -37.18 -13.50
N GLY A 642 -17.79 -38.43 -13.64
CA GLY A 642 -17.09 -39.18 -12.59
C GLY A 642 -17.94 -40.27 -11.94
N GLU A 643 -19.27 -40.25 -12.11
CA GLU A 643 -20.18 -41.26 -11.54
C GLU A 643 -20.70 -42.27 -12.58
N LYS A 644 -20.52 -42.01 -13.87
CA LYS A 644 -20.96 -42.92 -14.92
C LYS A 644 -20.02 -44.12 -15.03
N ASP A 645 -20.57 -45.31 -15.26
CA ASP A 645 -19.77 -46.52 -15.48
C ASP A 645 -18.72 -46.31 -16.59
N GLY A 646 -17.44 -46.41 -16.21
CA GLY A 646 -16.29 -46.21 -17.11
C GLY A 646 -15.64 -44.82 -17.00
N ASP A 647 -16.23 -43.87 -16.28
CA ASP A 647 -15.56 -42.61 -15.95
C ASP A 647 -14.42 -42.87 -14.94
N GLU A 648 -13.32 -42.13 -15.11
CA GLU A 648 -12.31 -42.02 -14.06
C GLU A 648 -12.68 -40.91 -13.07
N PRO A 649 -12.31 -41.02 -11.78
CA PRO A 649 -12.61 -39.96 -10.82
C PRO A 649 -11.98 -38.62 -11.21
N GLN A 650 -12.72 -37.53 -11.05
CA GLN A 650 -12.23 -36.20 -11.37
C GLN A 650 -11.33 -35.67 -10.24
N PHE A 651 -10.29 -34.91 -10.60
CA PHE A 651 -9.31 -34.32 -9.67
C PHE A 651 -8.67 -33.12 -10.37
N ASP A 652 -8.42 -32.05 -9.61
CA ASP A 652 -7.85 -30.75 -10.03
C ASP A 652 -8.26 -30.31 -11.45
N PRO A 653 -9.22 -29.40 -11.61
CA PRO A 653 -9.63 -28.93 -12.92
C PRO A 653 -8.65 -27.88 -13.47
N GLY A 654 -8.36 -27.98 -14.77
CA GLY A 654 -7.87 -26.88 -15.62
C GLY A 654 -8.93 -26.56 -16.67
N VAL A 655 -9.17 -25.29 -17.00
CA VAL A 655 -10.28 -24.90 -17.86
C VAL A 655 -9.92 -23.85 -18.91
N LEU A 656 -10.39 -24.07 -20.14
CA LEU A 656 -10.27 -23.12 -21.25
C LEU A 656 -11.61 -22.93 -21.96
N PHE A 657 -12.08 -21.69 -22.07
CA PHE A 657 -13.21 -21.35 -22.93
C PHE A 657 -12.75 -20.81 -24.28
N GLU A 658 -13.12 -21.47 -25.37
CA GLU A 658 -12.81 -21.03 -26.73
C GLU A 658 -13.90 -21.44 -27.74
N GLY A 659 -14.28 -20.50 -28.63
CA GLY A 659 -15.09 -20.82 -29.82
C GLY A 659 -16.45 -21.46 -29.50
N ASP A 660 -17.08 -21.06 -28.39
CA ASP A 660 -18.31 -21.59 -27.81
C ASP A 660 -18.20 -22.97 -27.13
N LYS A 661 -16.99 -23.46 -26.91
CA LYS A 661 -16.73 -24.70 -26.17
C LYS A 661 -15.95 -24.43 -24.89
N VAL A 662 -16.20 -25.24 -23.88
CA VAL A 662 -15.35 -25.31 -22.68
C VAL A 662 -14.56 -26.60 -22.75
N PHE A 663 -13.24 -26.50 -22.60
CA PHE A 663 -12.35 -27.64 -22.45
C PHE A 663 -11.99 -27.77 -20.97
N LEU A 664 -12.49 -28.81 -20.32
CA LEU A 664 -12.24 -29.13 -18.92
C LEU A 664 -11.22 -30.26 -18.86
N TYR A 665 -10.06 -29.98 -18.27
CA TYR A 665 -8.98 -30.92 -18.07
C TYR A 665 -8.96 -31.39 -16.62
N THR A 666 -8.84 -32.69 -16.38
CA THR A 666 -8.87 -33.28 -15.03
C THR A 666 -8.01 -34.54 -14.99
N GLY A 667 -7.61 -34.98 -13.80
CA GLY A 667 -7.05 -36.31 -13.62
C GLY A 667 -6.10 -36.44 -12.43
N PHE A 668 -5.88 -37.68 -12.02
CA PHE A 668 -4.91 -38.06 -11.01
C PHE A 668 -4.38 -39.46 -11.29
N CYS A 669 -3.06 -39.65 -11.29
CA CYS A 669 -2.39 -40.89 -11.67
C CYS A 669 -1.34 -41.31 -10.63
N GLY A 670 -1.79 -41.93 -9.54
CA GLY A 670 -0.90 -42.50 -8.54
C GLY A 670 -0.09 -43.69 -9.06
N LYS A 671 1.19 -43.76 -8.69
CA LYS A 671 2.07 -44.89 -9.05
C LYS A 671 1.49 -46.23 -8.59
N GLY A 672 1.37 -47.19 -9.51
CA GLY A 672 0.77 -48.50 -9.26
C GLY A 672 -0.75 -48.57 -9.41
N ASP A 673 -1.45 -47.43 -9.61
CA ASP A 673 -2.88 -47.40 -9.88
C ASP A 673 -3.17 -47.50 -11.39
N LYS A 674 -3.50 -48.71 -11.84
CA LYS A 674 -3.83 -48.98 -13.24
C LYS A 674 -5.24 -48.55 -13.64
N SER A 675 -6.07 -48.12 -12.70
CA SER A 675 -7.40 -47.59 -13.03
C SER A 675 -7.35 -46.18 -13.62
N ARG A 676 -6.19 -45.52 -13.54
CA ARG A 676 -5.98 -44.13 -13.95
C ARG A 676 -5.08 -44.06 -15.17
N HIS A 677 -5.60 -43.58 -16.31
CA HIS A 677 -4.86 -43.68 -17.57
C HIS A 677 -4.04 -42.44 -17.92
N GLY A 678 -4.39 -41.27 -17.37
CA GLY A 678 -3.68 -40.03 -17.64
C GLY A 678 -4.52 -38.78 -17.40
N ALA A 679 -4.04 -37.65 -17.90
CA ALA A 679 -4.83 -36.43 -17.96
C ALA A 679 -5.96 -36.59 -18.98
N MET A 680 -7.16 -36.21 -18.57
CA MET A 680 -8.37 -36.25 -19.40
C MET A 680 -8.72 -34.85 -19.88
N VAL A 681 -9.36 -34.77 -21.04
CA VAL A 681 -10.12 -33.60 -21.49
C VAL A 681 -11.57 -33.98 -21.72
N THR A 682 -12.49 -33.20 -21.17
CA THR A 682 -13.94 -33.27 -21.40
C THR A 682 -14.38 -31.98 -22.06
N VAL A 683 -15.19 -32.07 -23.12
CA VAL A 683 -15.73 -30.86 -23.78
C VAL A 683 -17.13 -30.60 -23.24
N LEU A 684 -17.36 -29.39 -22.72
CA LEU A 684 -18.66 -28.95 -22.23
C LEU A 684 -19.31 -27.99 -23.22
N GLU A 685 -20.64 -27.96 -23.17
CA GLU A 685 -21.48 -26.95 -23.81
C GLU A 685 -21.22 -25.56 -23.22
N LYS A 686 -21.68 -24.53 -23.94
CA LYS A 686 -21.56 -23.11 -23.54
C LYS A 686 -22.28 -22.75 -22.22
N ASP A 687 -23.06 -23.67 -21.64
CA ASP A 687 -23.70 -23.50 -20.34
C ASP A 687 -22.75 -23.78 -19.17
N MET A 688 -21.51 -24.17 -19.47
CA MET A 688 -20.39 -24.39 -18.56
C MET A 688 -20.48 -25.68 -17.72
N VAL A 689 -21.54 -26.49 -17.84
CA VAL A 689 -21.72 -27.68 -16.99
C VAL A 689 -22.16 -28.94 -17.73
N THR A 690 -22.77 -28.82 -18.92
CA THR A 690 -23.26 -29.98 -19.67
C THR A 690 -22.17 -30.58 -20.54
N VAL A 691 -21.89 -31.88 -20.40
CA VAL A 691 -20.92 -32.61 -21.23
C VAL A 691 -21.43 -32.70 -22.68
N ALA A 692 -20.69 -32.06 -23.60
CA ALA A 692 -20.88 -32.15 -25.05
C ALA A 692 -20.14 -33.35 -25.65
N LYS A 693 -18.92 -33.61 -25.17
CA LYS A 693 -18.09 -34.76 -25.56
C LYS A 693 -17.49 -35.40 -24.31
N PRO A 694 -17.64 -36.74 -24.13
CA PRO A 694 -17.06 -37.46 -23.00
C PRO A 694 -15.54 -37.32 -22.90
N ALA A 695 -15.01 -37.62 -21.72
CA ALA A 695 -13.60 -37.58 -21.41
C ALA A 695 -12.75 -38.42 -22.40
N SER A 696 -11.59 -37.89 -22.79
CA SER A 696 -10.55 -38.63 -23.51
C SER A 696 -9.16 -38.33 -22.96
N ILE A 697 -8.26 -39.32 -22.96
CA ILE A 697 -6.88 -39.17 -22.46
C ILE A 697 -6.05 -38.34 -23.45
N ILE A 698 -5.35 -37.33 -22.93
CA ILE A 698 -4.48 -36.44 -23.71
C ILE A 698 -2.99 -36.59 -23.39
N VAL A 699 -2.65 -36.94 -22.15
CA VAL A 699 -1.28 -37.16 -21.67
C VAL A 699 -1.29 -38.41 -20.79
N PRO A 700 -0.38 -39.38 -21.01
CA PRO A 700 -0.42 -40.65 -20.31
C PRO A 700 0.06 -40.54 -18.85
N GLY A 701 -0.57 -41.32 -17.97
CA GLY A 701 -0.08 -41.57 -16.62
C GLY A 701 1.12 -42.52 -16.60
N CYS A 702 1.79 -42.63 -15.44
CA CYS A 702 3.04 -43.39 -15.30
C CYS A 702 2.96 -44.87 -15.70
N GLU A 703 1.79 -45.51 -15.53
CA GLU A 703 1.59 -46.92 -15.92
C GLU A 703 1.48 -47.11 -17.46
N TYR A 704 1.31 -46.01 -18.21
CA TYR A 704 1.01 -46.00 -19.65
C TYR A 704 1.97 -45.13 -20.48
N SER A 705 3.03 -44.58 -19.88
CA SER A 705 3.94 -43.64 -20.54
C SER A 705 5.00 -44.29 -21.44
N SER A 706 5.18 -45.62 -21.38
CA SER A 706 6.21 -46.30 -22.17
C SER A 706 5.96 -46.19 -23.69
N GLY A 707 6.96 -45.72 -24.42
CA GLY A 707 6.93 -45.45 -25.85
C GLY A 707 6.26 -44.13 -26.26
N THR A 708 5.91 -43.25 -25.30
CA THR A 708 5.11 -42.04 -25.57
C THR A 708 5.92 -40.74 -25.58
N GLY A 709 7.15 -40.75 -25.09
CA GLY A 709 7.98 -39.55 -24.90
C GLY A 709 7.81 -38.90 -23.52
N PHE A 710 6.87 -39.39 -22.70
CA PHE A 710 6.60 -38.90 -21.34
C PHE A 710 7.31 -39.72 -20.24
N GLU A 711 8.16 -40.69 -20.58
CA GLU A 711 8.81 -41.56 -19.60
C GLU A 711 9.70 -40.77 -18.62
N GLY A 712 9.51 -41.01 -17.32
CA GLY A 712 10.19 -40.26 -16.25
C GLY A 712 9.51 -38.94 -15.90
N HIS A 713 8.56 -38.49 -16.71
CA HIS A 713 7.86 -37.21 -16.61
C HIS A 713 6.35 -37.38 -16.90
N ALA A 714 5.81 -38.57 -16.64
CA ALA A 714 4.41 -38.90 -16.94
C ALA A 714 3.46 -38.08 -16.06
N PHE A 715 2.20 -37.93 -16.48
CA PHE A 715 1.21 -37.16 -15.73
C PHE A 715 0.95 -37.79 -14.35
N PHE A 716 0.93 -36.95 -13.31
CA PHE A 716 0.53 -37.30 -11.95
C PHE A 716 -0.74 -36.55 -11.53
N GLU A 717 -0.74 -35.21 -11.56
CA GLU A 717 -1.89 -34.37 -11.17
C GLU A 717 -1.76 -32.93 -11.73
N ALA A 718 -2.62 -32.02 -11.26
CA ALA A 718 -2.55 -30.57 -11.50
C ALA A 718 -2.60 -30.15 -12.99
N PRO A 719 -3.60 -30.59 -13.78
CA PRO A 719 -3.71 -30.16 -15.16
C PRO A 719 -4.03 -28.66 -15.24
N SER A 720 -3.26 -27.92 -16.03
CA SER A 720 -3.53 -26.53 -16.37
C SER A 720 -3.28 -26.29 -17.85
N ILE A 721 -4.02 -25.39 -18.45
CA ILE A 721 -4.01 -25.17 -19.90
C ILE A 721 -3.88 -23.68 -20.21
N ARG A 722 -2.99 -23.34 -21.14
CA ARG A 722 -2.83 -21.99 -21.67
C ARG A 722 -2.80 -22.03 -23.18
N LYS A 723 -3.37 -21.02 -23.81
CA LYS A 723 -3.27 -20.83 -25.26
C LYS A 723 -2.41 -19.60 -25.55
N ALA A 724 -1.41 -19.78 -26.39
CA ALA A 724 -0.64 -18.69 -26.95
C ALA A 724 -0.23 -19.05 -28.37
N ASP A 725 -0.26 -18.05 -29.25
CA ASP A 725 -0.04 -18.24 -30.69
C ASP A 725 -1.00 -19.29 -31.29
N ASP A 726 -0.48 -20.26 -32.04
CA ASP A 726 -1.22 -21.39 -32.61
C ASP A 726 -1.11 -22.68 -31.76
N LYS A 727 -0.70 -22.56 -30.50
CA LYS A 727 -0.40 -23.70 -29.62
C LYS A 727 -1.16 -23.65 -28.29
N TYR A 728 -1.43 -24.85 -27.78
CA TYR A 728 -1.92 -25.11 -26.44
C TYR A 728 -0.76 -25.65 -25.62
N TYR A 729 -0.55 -25.04 -24.46
CA TYR A 729 0.45 -25.40 -23.47
C TYR A 729 -0.28 -26.06 -22.31
N PHE A 730 -0.11 -27.38 -22.18
CA PHE A 730 -0.66 -28.17 -21.10
C PHE A 730 0.41 -28.34 -20.02
N ILE A 731 0.20 -27.73 -18.87
CA ILE A 731 1.09 -27.74 -17.70
C ILE A 731 0.55 -28.79 -16.73
N TYR A 732 1.46 -29.54 -16.09
CA TYR A 732 1.06 -30.59 -15.15
C TYR A 732 2.18 -30.97 -14.19
N SER A 733 1.80 -31.56 -13.05
CA SER A 733 2.72 -32.18 -12.11
C SER A 733 3.05 -33.60 -12.55
N SER A 734 4.33 -33.96 -12.54
CA SER A 734 4.78 -35.25 -13.08
C SER A 734 4.84 -36.37 -12.04
N GLU A 735 5.11 -37.60 -12.47
CA GLU A 735 5.26 -38.79 -11.62
C GLU A 735 6.37 -38.69 -10.56
N VAL A 736 7.28 -37.71 -10.67
CA VAL A 736 8.28 -37.41 -9.62
C VAL A 736 7.83 -36.31 -8.66
N MET A 737 6.62 -35.77 -8.82
CA MET A 737 5.88 -34.85 -7.95
C MET A 737 6.47 -33.45 -7.75
N HIS A 738 7.80 -33.31 -7.77
CA HIS A 738 8.51 -32.07 -7.44
C HIS A 738 8.67 -31.10 -8.61
N GLU A 739 8.15 -31.42 -9.78
CA GLU A 739 8.34 -30.64 -10.99
C GLU A 739 7.01 -30.35 -11.69
N LEU A 740 6.96 -29.18 -12.33
CA LEU A 740 5.92 -28.85 -13.29
C LEU A 740 6.50 -29.02 -14.69
N CYS A 741 5.87 -29.90 -15.44
CA CYS A 741 6.18 -30.19 -16.83
C CYS A 741 5.20 -29.47 -17.75
N TYR A 742 5.51 -29.45 -19.03
CA TYR A 742 4.55 -29.03 -20.04
C TYR A 742 4.60 -29.89 -21.31
N ALA A 743 3.45 -29.99 -21.95
CA ALA A 743 3.26 -30.58 -23.26
C ALA A 743 2.60 -29.56 -24.19
N ILE A 744 2.84 -29.70 -25.49
CA ILE A 744 2.33 -28.78 -26.49
C ILE A 744 1.47 -29.51 -27.52
N SER A 745 0.39 -28.87 -27.96
CA SER A 745 -0.42 -29.33 -29.08
C SER A 745 -0.93 -28.16 -29.92
N LYS A 746 -1.31 -28.45 -31.17
CA LYS A 746 -2.11 -27.52 -32.01
C LYS A 746 -3.62 -27.73 -31.86
N ASN A 747 -4.02 -28.70 -31.04
CA ASN A 747 -5.41 -29.06 -30.80
C ASN A 747 -5.65 -29.21 -29.28
N PRO A 748 -6.71 -28.62 -28.72
CA PRO A 748 -6.96 -28.69 -27.29
C PRO A 748 -7.37 -30.10 -26.81
N GLU A 749 -7.81 -30.97 -27.72
CA GLU A 749 -8.40 -32.28 -27.39
C GLU A 749 -7.43 -33.46 -27.56
N HIS A 750 -6.30 -33.30 -28.27
CA HIS A 750 -5.40 -34.41 -28.58
C HIS A 750 -4.04 -33.95 -29.12
N GLY A 751 -3.09 -34.87 -29.27
CA GLY A 751 -1.81 -34.63 -29.96
C GLY A 751 -0.80 -33.84 -29.14
N PHE A 752 -0.87 -33.94 -27.81
CA PHE A 752 0.10 -33.33 -26.91
C PHE A 752 1.42 -34.09 -26.94
N GLU A 753 2.50 -33.36 -27.18
CA GLU A 753 3.87 -33.86 -27.16
C GLU A 753 4.62 -33.24 -25.98
N TYR A 754 5.35 -34.07 -25.23
CA TYR A 754 6.16 -33.60 -24.11
C TYR A 754 7.19 -32.55 -24.56
N ALA A 755 7.25 -31.42 -23.85
CA ALA A 755 8.08 -30.28 -24.22
C ALA A 755 9.12 -29.88 -23.16
N GLY A 756 9.08 -30.48 -21.96
CA GLY A 756 10.12 -30.35 -20.94
C GLY A 756 9.60 -30.00 -19.55
N VAL A 757 10.55 -29.69 -18.66
CA VAL A 757 10.30 -29.24 -17.29
C VAL A 757 10.33 -27.71 -17.25
N LEU A 758 9.31 -27.09 -16.65
CA LEU A 758 9.24 -25.64 -16.44
C LEU A 758 9.92 -25.23 -15.13
N VAL A 759 9.72 -25.97 -14.04
CA VAL A 759 10.35 -25.69 -12.74
C VAL A 759 10.40 -26.94 -11.87
N SER A 760 11.43 -27.07 -11.03
CA SER A 760 11.49 -28.06 -9.94
C SER A 760 11.58 -27.34 -8.59
N ASN A 761 10.67 -27.62 -7.67
CA ASN A 761 10.71 -27.04 -6.32
C ASN A 761 11.86 -27.58 -5.44
N CYS A 762 12.61 -28.57 -5.95
CA CYS A 762 13.87 -29.07 -5.40
C CYS A 762 15.12 -28.49 -6.10
N ASP A 763 14.93 -27.63 -7.11
CA ASP A 763 15.97 -27.07 -8.00
C ASP A 763 16.69 -28.12 -8.86
N ILE A 764 16.10 -29.30 -9.07
CA ILE A 764 16.68 -30.39 -9.89
C ILE A 764 16.65 -30.01 -11.37
N GLY A 765 17.63 -30.48 -12.16
CA GLY A 765 17.73 -30.22 -13.59
C GLY A 765 18.57 -28.99 -13.95
N ILE A 766 18.75 -28.06 -13.00
CA ILE A 766 19.57 -26.85 -13.20
C ILE A 766 21.07 -27.17 -13.19
N ARG A 767 21.75 -26.81 -14.28
CA ARG A 767 23.20 -27.07 -14.52
C ARG A 767 24.07 -25.82 -14.45
N THR A 768 23.47 -24.64 -14.32
CA THR A 768 24.16 -23.34 -14.44
C THR A 768 25.15 -23.09 -13.30
N TYR A 769 24.88 -23.61 -12.10
CA TYR A 769 25.71 -23.33 -10.92
C TYR A 769 25.99 -24.55 -10.02
N LYS A 770 25.43 -25.72 -10.34
CA LYS A 770 25.53 -26.96 -9.56
C LYS A 770 25.40 -28.22 -10.44
N PRO A 771 25.75 -29.41 -9.92
CA PRO A 771 25.35 -30.68 -10.54
C PRO A 771 23.83 -30.77 -10.68
N SER A 772 23.34 -31.26 -11.83
CA SER A 772 21.89 -31.24 -12.14
C SER A 772 21.04 -32.09 -11.20
N ASP A 773 21.60 -33.17 -10.68
CA ASP A 773 20.94 -34.14 -9.81
C ASP A 773 21.05 -33.80 -8.32
N LEU A 774 21.76 -32.72 -7.96
CA LEU A 774 21.89 -32.28 -6.58
C LEU A 774 20.69 -31.40 -6.17
N PRO A 775 19.85 -31.83 -5.20
CA PRO A 775 18.77 -30.98 -4.69
C PRO A 775 19.33 -29.84 -3.83
N MET A 776 18.74 -28.65 -3.97
CA MET A 776 19.12 -27.45 -3.22
C MET A 776 18.01 -26.92 -2.31
N ALA A 777 16.85 -27.55 -2.33
CA ALA A 777 15.70 -27.25 -1.50
C ALA A 777 14.95 -28.53 -1.18
N TYR A 778 14.22 -28.53 -0.07
CA TYR A 778 13.30 -29.59 0.30
C TYR A 778 11.93 -29.31 -0.30
N GLY A 779 11.59 -30.04 -1.35
CA GLY A 779 10.34 -29.93 -2.07
C GLY A 779 9.29 -30.94 -1.59
N GLY A 780 8.37 -31.24 -2.51
CA GLY A 780 7.20 -32.09 -2.33
C GLY A 780 6.35 -32.08 -3.59
N ASN A 781 5.05 -32.34 -3.49
CA ASN A 781 4.13 -32.13 -4.61
C ASN A 781 4.25 -30.69 -5.16
N ASN A 782 3.93 -30.52 -6.43
CA ASN A 782 4.02 -29.24 -7.13
C ASN A 782 2.76 -29.02 -7.97
N HIS A 783 2.26 -27.79 -8.01
CA HIS A 783 1.07 -27.36 -8.75
C HIS A 783 1.32 -25.95 -9.23
N GLY A 784 0.85 -25.61 -10.42
CA GLY A 784 0.81 -24.22 -10.86
C GLY A 784 0.69 -24.12 -12.36
N SER A 785 0.84 -22.90 -12.86
CA SER A 785 0.65 -22.62 -14.28
C SER A 785 1.46 -21.42 -14.74
N ILE A 786 1.44 -21.20 -16.05
CA ILE A 786 2.16 -20.10 -16.69
C ILE A 786 1.22 -18.96 -17.07
N VAL A 787 1.77 -17.76 -17.16
CA VAL A 787 1.07 -16.60 -17.70
C VAL A 787 2.06 -15.66 -18.39
N GLU A 788 1.59 -15.00 -19.44
CA GLU A 788 2.33 -13.94 -20.10
C GLU A 788 1.90 -12.57 -19.57
N ILE A 789 2.85 -11.82 -19.00
CA ILE A 789 2.63 -10.48 -18.46
C ILE A 789 3.57 -9.54 -19.20
N ASN A 790 3.02 -8.54 -19.89
CA ASN A 790 3.79 -7.54 -20.64
C ASN A 790 4.87 -8.13 -21.58
N GLY A 791 4.53 -9.23 -22.26
CA GLY A 791 5.43 -9.92 -23.20
C GLY A 791 6.53 -10.78 -22.53
N LYS A 792 6.44 -10.99 -21.21
CA LYS A 792 7.34 -11.87 -20.45
C LYS A 792 6.52 -13.03 -19.88
N TRP A 793 7.03 -14.24 -20.00
CA TRP A 793 6.40 -15.43 -19.44
C TRP A 793 6.87 -15.68 -18.02
N TYR A 794 5.95 -16.09 -17.17
CA TYR A 794 6.22 -16.47 -15.78
C TYR A 794 5.58 -17.81 -15.48
N ILE A 795 6.26 -18.63 -14.67
CA ILE A 795 5.72 -19.84 -14.04
C ILE A 795 5.35 -19.51 -12.60
N PHE A 796 4.14 -19.88 -12.18
CA PHE A 796 3.69 -19.87 -10.80
C PHE A 796 3.73 -21.30 -10.28
N TYR A 797 4.23 -21.49 -9.06
CA TYR A 797 4.43 -22.79 -8.41
C TYR A 797 4.44 -22.59 -6.90
N HIS A 798 4.80 -23.62 -6.12
CA HIS A 798 4.99 -23.46 -4.67
C HIS A 798 6.20 -24.19 -4.10
N ARG A 799 6.57 -23.76 -2.89
CA ARG A 799 7.55 -24.42 -2.03
C ARG A 799 6.92 -24.92 -0.73
N GLN A 800 7.54 -25.92 -0.13
CA GLN A 800 7.15 -26.48 1.15
C GLN A 800 7.73 -25.67 2.31
N THR A 801 6.95 -25.55 3.38
CA THR A 801 7.33 -24.87 4.61
C THR A 801 6.93 -25.69 5.82
N ASN A 802 7.33 -25.23 7.00
CA ASN A 802 7.04 -25.83 8.30
C ASN A 802 7.50 -27.30 8.46
N GLY A 803 8.38 -27.77 7.57
CA GLY A 803 8.86 -29.15 7.56
C GLY A 803 7.77 -30.17 7.20
N THR A 804 6.68 -29.75 6.54
CA THR A 804 5.58 -30.62 6.12
C THR A 804 5.28 -30.44 4.63
N TRP A 805 4.41 -31.30 4.10
CA TRP A 805 3.89 -31.15 2.74
C TRP A 805 2.64 -30.26 2.69
N TYR A 806 2.05 -29.93 3.84
CA TYR A 806 0.70 -29.35 3.96
C TYR A 806 0.69 -27.86 4.29
N SER A 807 1.86 -27.23 4.32
CA SER A 807 2.01 -25.78 4.49
C SER A 807 2.89 -25.28 3.36
N ARG A 808 2.26 -24.79 2.29
CA ARG A 808 2.93 -24.47 1.03
C ARG A 808 2.72 -23.00 0.65
N GLN A 809 3.77 -22.36 0.12
CA GLN A 809 3.76 -20.93 -0.24
C GLN A 809 3.97 -20.74 -1.74
N GLY A 810 3.16 -19.87 -2.33
CA GLY A 810 3.25 -19.48 -3.73
C GLY A 810 4.56 -18.77 -4.06
N CYS A 811 5.23 -19.27 -5.10
CA CYS A 811 6.42 -18.70 -5.72
C CYS A 811 6.18 -18.51 -7.22
N ALA A 812 6.96 -17.64 -7.85
CA ALA A 812 6.94 -17.49 -9.29
C ALA A 812 8.36 -17.31 -9.83
N GLU A 813 8.61 -17.67 -11.10
CA GLU A 813 9.87 -17.37 -11.77
C GLU A 813 9.61 -16.91 -13.19
N ARG A 814 10.56 -16.14 -13.75
CA ARG A 814 10.56 -15.83 -15.17
C ARG A 814 10.91 -17.07 -15.99
N LEU A 815 10.17 -17.28 -17.07
CA LEU A 815 10.47 -18.26 -18.11
C LEU A 815 11.05 -17.59 -19.35
N GLU A 816 12.03 -18.24 -19.95
CA GLU A 816 12.61 -17.84 -21.22
C GLU A 816 12.34 -18.92 -22.27
N LYS A 817 12.03 -18.50 -23.50
CA LYS A 817 11.91 -19.42 -24.64
C LYS A 817 13.25 -19.51 -25.37
N ASP A 818 13.62 -20.71 -25.81
CA ASP A 818 14.74 -20.92 -26.70
C ASP A 818 14.42 -20.56 -28.17
N SER A 819 15.37 -20.80 -29.07
CA SER A 819 15.21 -20.51 -30.50
C SER A 819 14.12 -21.32 -31.19
N ASP A 820 13.73 -22.46 -30.63
CA ASP A 820 12.66 -23.33 -31.15
C ASP A 820 11.30 -22.99 -30.52
N GLY A 821 11.26 -21.98 -29.64
CA GLY A 821 10.06 -21.49 -28.97
C GLY A 821 9.64 -22.35 -27.77
N MET A 822 10.53 -23.21 -27.28
CA MET A 822 10.31 -24.06 -26.10
C MET A 822 10.77 -23.32 -24.84
N PHE A 823 10.03 -23.47 -23.74
CA PHE A 823 10.42 -22.92 -22.46
C PHE A 823 11.63 -23.66 -21.89
N GLN A 824 12.60 -22.88 -21.42
CA GLN A 824 13.69 -23.37 -20.60
C GLN A 824 13.24 -23.49 -19.16
N GLN A 825 13.75 -24.51 -18.47
CA GLN A 825 13.48 -24.72 -17.06
C GLN A 825 13.97 -23.53 -16.24
N ALA A 826 13.08 -22.95 -15.44
CA ALA A 826 13.40 -21.88 -14.51
C ALA A 826 14.18 -22.40 -13.30
N GLU A 827 15.19 -21.63 -12.92
CA GLU A 827 15.88 -21.75 -11.64
C GLU A 827 15.01 -21.13 -10.53
N ILE A 828 14.94 -21.74 -9.34
CA ILE A 828 14.22 -21.13 -8.22
C ILE A 828 15.06 -20.01 -7.60
N THR A 829 14.46 -18.84 -7.39
CA THR A 829 15.13 -17.63 -6.93
C THR A 829 14.36 -16.95 -5.79
N SER A 830 15.06 -16.10 -5.04
CA SER A 830 14.46 -15.12 -4.14
C SER A 830 13.85 -13.94 -4.89
N CYS A 831 14.20 -13.70 -6.16
CA CYS A 831 13.74 -12.56 -6.95
C CYS A 831 12.26 -12.67 -7.35
N GLY A 832 11.78 -13.86 -7.65
CA GLY A 832 10.39 -14.07 -8.02
C GLY A 832 9.93 -13.23 -9.21
N LEU A 833 8.90 -12.43 -8.99
CA LEU A 833 8.33 -11.52 -10.00
C LEU A 833 9.14 -10.23 -10.21
N ASN A 834 10.27 -10.07 -9.52
CA ASN A 834 11.14 -8.92 -9.73
C ASN A 834 11.72 -8.95 -11.15
N GLU A 835 11.90 -7.78 -11.76
CA GLU A 835 12.46 -7.70 -13.12
C GLU A 835 13.98 -7.96 -13.17
N GLY A 836 14.59 -8.30 -12.03
CA GLY A 836 16.00 -8.63 -11.91
C GLY A 836 16.43 -8.98 -10.48
N ALA A 837 17.73 -8.89 -10.22
CA ALA A 837 18.30 -9.16 -8.90
C ALA A 837 17.87 -8.12 -7.85
N LEU A 838 17.63 -8.60 -6.62
CA LEU A 838 17.29 -7.80 -5.45
C LEU A 838 18.40 -6.80 -5.11
N GLU A 839 18.08 -5.75 -4.36
CA GLU A 839 19.05 -4.77 -3.91
C GLU A 839 20.04 -5.44 -2.95
N GLY A 840 21.35 -5.29 -3.17
CA GLY A 840 22.36 -5.94 -2.35
C GLY A 840 22.71 -5.18 -1.07
N THR A 841 21.95 -4.15 -0.71
CA THR A 841 22.14 -3.36 0.51
C THR A 841 20.86 -3.31 1.35
N GLY A 842 21.03 -3.27 2.66
CA GLY A 842 19.93 -3.23 3.62
C GLY A 842 19.57 -4.60 4.19
N VAL A 843 18.41 -4.66 4.86
CA VAL A 843 17.94 -5.85 5.59
C VAL A 843 17.02 -6.69 4.71
N HIS A 844 17.32 -7.97 4.61
CA HIS A 844 16.58 -8.98 3.86
C HIS A 844 16.07 -10.08 4.81
N PRO A 845 14.76 -10.40 4.76
CA PRO A 845 14.21 -11.43 5.63
C PRO A 845 14.67 -12.83 5.21
N ALA A 846 14.88 -13.72 6.18
CA ALA A 846 15.39 -15.06 5.90
C ALA A 846 14.37 -15.97 5.20
N TYR A 847 13.06 -15.67 5.30
CA TYR A 847 12.03 -16.47 4.65
C TYR A 847 12.08 -16.39 3.11
N ILE A 848 12.85 -15.49 2.50
CA ILE A 848 13.00 -15.42 1.04
C ILE A 848 14.04 -16.42 0.52
N ALA A 849 14.64 -17.24 1.39
CA ALA A 849 15.57 -18.28 0.97
C ALA A 849 14.92 -19.19 -0.07
N CYS A 850 15.53 -19.26 -1.25
CA CYS A 850 15.12 -20.14 -2.33
C CYS A 850 15.89 -21.46 -2.31
N ASN A 851 17.03 -21.53 -1.60
CA ASN A 851 17.74 -22.77 -1.35
C ASN A 851 17.86 -23.01 0.16
N ILE A 852 17.54 -24.22 0.60
CA ILE A 852 17.65 -24.68 1.99
C ILE A 852 18.07 -26.14 1.97
N PHE A 853 19.28 -26.43 2.46
CA PHE A 853 19.83 -27.79 2.43
C PHE A 853 20.86 -28.02 3.55
N THR A 854 21.31 -29.27 3.70
CA THR A 854 22.40 -29.66 4.60
C THR A 854 23.47 -30.44 3.84
N GLY A 855 24.51 -30.92 4.54
CA GLY A 855 25.52 -31.81 3.95
C GLY A 855 24.97 -33.17 3.47
N LYS A 856 23.74 -33.55 3.86
CA LYS A 856 23.05 -34.75 3.38
C LYS A 856 21.98 -34.34 2.36
N PRO A 857 22.15 -34.65 1.07
CA PRO A 857 21.12 -34.37 0.06
C PRO A 857 19.81 -35.08 0.40
N ALA A 858 18.71 -34.34 0.34
CA ALA A 858 17.36 -34.87 0.44
C ALA A 858 16.46 -34.02 -0.47
N MET A 859 15.51 -34.67 -1.15
CA MET A 859 14.58 -33.99 -2.05
C MET A 859 13.29 -33.59 -1.34
N TYR A 860 12.76 -34.45 -0.48
CA TYR A 860 11.43 -34.27 0.09
C TYR A 860 11.47 -33.71 1.51
N SER A 861 10.49 -32.86 1.81
CA SER A 861 10.26 -32.31 3.15
C SER A 861 9.80 -33.38 4.14
N GLY A 862 10.19 -33.21 5.40
CA GLY A 862 9.72 -34.02 6.53
C GLY A 862 10.76 -34.97 7.13
N GLU A 863 12.02 -34.97 6.65
CA GLU A 863 13.08 -35.72 7.32
C GLU A 863 13.58 -35.01 8.59
N GLU A 864 13.95 -35.79 9.59
CA GLU A 864 14.54 -35.28 10.82
C GLU A 864 15.84 -34.50 10.53
N GLY A 865 15.96 -33.32 11.13
CA GLY A 865 17.15 -32.46 11.01
C GLY A 865 17.16 -31.49 9.83
N GLN A 866 16.15 -31.52 8.95
CA GLN A 866 16.03 -30.54 7.86
C GLN A 866 15.70 -29.13 8.39
N PRO A 867 16.47 -28.07 8.03
CA PRO A 867 16.03 -26.69 8.23
C PRO A 867 14.82 -26.38 7.33
N PHE A 868 13.91 -25.53 7.82
CA PHE A 868 12.71 -25.13 7.07
C PHE A 868 12.24 -23.72 7.46
N ILE A 869 11.49 -23.10 6.57
CA ILE A 869 10.83 -21.81 6.81
C ILE A 869 9.59 -22.05 7.67
N THR A 870 9.36 -21.23 8.68
CA THR A 870 8.18 -21.25 9.56
C THR A 870 7.88 -19.84 10.05
N GLN A 871 6.89 -19.68 10.92
CA GLN A 871 6.56 -18.43 11.59
C GLN A 871 6.26 -18.64 13.07
N ASP A 872 6.15 -17.55 13.82
CA ASP A 872 5.57 -17.56 15.16
C ASP A 872 4.05 -17.35 15.05
N GLY A 873 3.32 -17.60 16.13
CA GLY A 873 1.87 -17.38 16.17
C GLY A 873 1.03 -18.55 15.65
N ARG A 874 -0.19 -18.24 15.20
CA ARG A 874 -1.20 -19.16 14.67
C ARG A 874 -1.47 -18.87 13.19
N ASP A 875 -2.17 -19.81 12.55
CA ASP A 875 -2.72 -19.62 11.21
C ASP A 875 -3.54 -18.31 11.12
N GLY A 876 -3.23 -17.49 10.10
CA GLY A 876 -3.82 -16.18 9.89
C GLY A 876 -3.16 -15.01 10.64
N ASP A 877 -2.20 -15.26 11.56
CA ASP A 877 -1.42 -14.18 12.16
C ASP A 877 -0.42 -13.63 11.13
N ALA A 878 -0.35 -12.29 11.00
CA ALA A 878 0.50 -11.59 10.05
C ALA A 878 1.98 -11.51 10.50
N GLU A 879 2.51 -12.64 10.98
CA GLU A 879 3.85 -12.73 11.55
C GLU A 879 4.90 -13.00 10.46
N THR A 880 6.05 -12.34 10.59
CA THR A 880 7.14 -12.51 9.64
C THR A 880 7.78 -13.89 9.76
N GLY A 881 7.90 -14.60 8.64
CA GLY A 881 8.55 -15.91 8.59
C GLY A 881 10.05 -15.87 8.89
N TYR A 882 10.62 -17.01 9.28
CA TYR A 882 12.04 -17.20 9.54
C TYR A 882 12.46 -18.64 9.25
N ILE A 883 13.76 -18.92 9.15
CA ILE A 883 14.27 -20.30 9.01
C ILE A 883 14.57 -20.86 10.39
N THR A 884 14.04 -22.04 10.69
CA THR A 884 14.33 -22.77 11.94
C THR A 884 15.02 -24.10 11.68
N ASN A 885 15.32 -24.82 12.76
CA ASN A 885 16.02 -26.09 12.73
C ASN A 885 17.40 -26.01 12.06
N ILE A 886 18.06 -24.85 12.16
CA ILE A 886 19.42 -24.66 11.69
C ILE A 886 20.37 -25.38 12.63
N GLN A 887 21.07 -26.38 12.09
CA GLN A 887 22.08 -27.22 12.74
C GLN A 887 23.37 -27.24 11.90
N ASP A 888 24.42 -27.92 12.37
CA ASP A 888 25.69 -27.97 11.63
C ASP A 888 25.46 -28.36 10.16
N MET A 889 26.11 -27.63 9.25
CA MET A 889 26.00 -27.77 7.79
C MET A 889 24.68 -27.30 7.16
N ALA A 890 23.70 -26.84 7.93
CA ALA A 890 22.52 -26.18 7.37
C ALA A 890 22.93 -24.93 6.59
N THR A 891 22.46 -24.83 5.35
CA THR A 891 22.74 -23.72 4.44
C THR A 891 21.45 -23.10 3.95
N ALA A 892 21.34 -21.78 4.10
CA ALA A 892 20.30 -20.96 3.49
C ALA A 892 20.91 -20.16 2.34
N GLY A 893 20.35 -20.29 1.13
CA GLY A 893 20.77 -19.59 -0.07
C GLY A 893 19.70 -18.62 -0.57
N PHE A 894 20.17 -17.43 -0.94
CA PHE A 894 19.34 -16.31 -1.40
C PHE A 894 19.87 -15.87 -2.77
N LYS A 895 19.01 -15.85 -3.78
CA LYS A 895 19.42 -15.62 -5.18
C LYS A 895 18.49 -14.60 -5.85
N TYR A 896 18.92 -13.50 -6.43
CA TYR A 896 20.26 -12.91 -6.52
C TYR A 896 20.22 -11.46 -6.01
N PHE A 897 21.38 -10.93 -5.62
CA PHE A 897 21.53 -9.58 -5.07
C PHE A 897 22.50 -8.76 -5.93
N ARG A 898 22.16 -7.49 -6.17
CA ARG A 898 23.04 -6.49 -6.78
C ARG A 898 23.95 -5.91 -5.71
N CYS A 899 25.06 -6.58 -5.43
CA CYS A 899 26.03 -6.18 -4.43
C CYS A 899 26.93 -5.05 -4.96
N ARG A 900 27.06 -3.97 -4.18
CA ARG A 900 27.97 -2.85 -4.47
C ARG A 900 28.59 -2.36 -3.17
N GLY A 901 29.91 -2.40 -3.09
CA GLY A 901 30.67 -1.87 -1.97
C GLY A 901 30.46 -2.60 -0.64
N ILE A 902 29.95 -3.84 -0.64
CA ILE A 902 29.58 -4.54 0.60
C ILE A 902 30.82 -4.86 1.43
N ARG A 903 30.87 -4.29 2.64
CA ARG A 903 31.95 -4.39 3.65
C ARG A 903 31.51 -5.09 4.92
N GLU A 904 30.23 -5.18 5.21
CA GLU A 904 29.70 -5.79 6.42
C GLU A 904 28.48 -6.65 6.12
N ILE A 905 28.36 -7.74 6.85
CA ILE A 905 27.17 -8.57 6.86
C ILE A 905 26.70 -8.80 8.29
N ARG A 906 25.38 -8.76 8.47
CA ARG A 906 24.72 -9.02 9.75
C ARG A 906 23.70 -10.14 9.64
N VAL A 907 23.44 -10.83 10.74
CA VAL A 907 22.39 -11.85 10.87
C VAL A 907 21.65 -11.68 12.19
N TRP A 908 20.36 -12.00 12.18
CA TRP A 908 19.53 -12.03 13.40
C TRP A 908 19.16 -13.46 13.74
N THR A 909 19.61 -13.94 14.89
CA THR A 909 19.49 -15.35 15.29
C THR A 909 18.94 -15.52 16.69
N ARG A 910 18.34 -16.68 16.97
CA ARG A 910 17.92 -17.11 18.31
C ARG A 910 18.03 -18.61 18.46
N GLY A 911 18.00 -19.11 19.69
CA GLY A 911 17.98 -20.53 20.04
C GLY A 911 19.30 -21.06 20.61
N TYR A 912 19.31 -22.36 20.92
CA TYR A 912 20.43 -23.09 21.51
C TYR A 912 21.49 -23.45 20.47
N MET A 913 22.07 -22.45 19.80
CA MET A 913 23.15 -22.61 18.83
C MET A 913 24.43 -21.89 19.24
N LYS A 914 25.59 -22.47 18.94
CA LYS A 914 26.89 -21.82 19.12
C LYS A 914 27.83 -22.19 17.98
N GLY A 915 28.36 -21.19 17.30
CA GLY A 915 29.20 -21.43 16.13
C GLY A 915 29.41 -20.18 15.28
N VAL A 916 29.49 -20.38 13.98
CA VAL A 916 29.61 -19.31 12.99
C VAL A 916 28.67 -19.55 11.81
N PHE A 917 28.16 -18.48 11.21
CA PHE A 917 27.67 -18.52 9.82
C PHE A 917 28.82 -18.18 8.87
N GLU A 918 29.14 -19.12 7.98
CA GLU A 918 30.05 -18.90 6.86
C GLU A 918 29.27 -18.28 5.70
N VAL A 919 29.81 -17.19 5.16
CA VAL A 919 29.18 -16.42 4.07
C VAL A 919 29.88 -16.73 2.76
N ARG A 920 29.13 -17.07 1.72
CA ARG A 920 29.66 -17.44 0.40
C ARG A 920 28.82 -16.84 -0.73
N THR A 921 29.43 -16.60 -1.89
CA THR A 921 28.74 -16.22 -3.14
C THR A 921 28.62 -17.37 -4.13
N VAL A 922 29.07 -18.57 -3.73
CA VAL A 922 28.88 -19.84 -4.45
C VAL A 922 28.62 -20.89 -3.39
N TRP A 923 27.63 -21.76 -3.60
CA TRP A 923 27.13 -22.69 -2.58
C TRP A 923 28.22 -23.59 -1.96
N ASN A 924 29.25 -23.94 -2.73
CA ASN A 924 30.44 -24.70 -2.29
C ASN A 924 31.77 -23.96 -2.54
N GLY A 925 31.73 -22.65 -2.78
CA GLY A 925 32.93 -21.84 -3.04
C GLY A 925 33.67 -21.44 -1.76
N ASP A 926 34.49 -20.39 -1.82
CA ASP A 926 35.27 -19.90 -0.68
C ASP A 926 34.44 -19.15 0.36
N CYS A 927 34.92 -19.17 1.62
CA CYS A 927 34.28 -18.48 2.73
C CYS A 927 34.76 -17.04 2.77
N LEU A 928 33.85 -16.08 2.54
CA LEU A 928 34.15 -14.65 2.50
C LEU A 928 34.10 -13.99 3.87
N ALA A 929 33.26 -14.49 4.78
CA ALA A 929 33.14 -14.00 6.14
C ALA A 929 32.66 -15.10 7.09
N LYS A 930 32.96 -14.93 8.39
CA LYS A 930 32.48 -15.81 9.47
C LYS A 930 31.82 -14.96 10.54
N ILE A 931 30.51 -15.10 10.69
CA ILE A 931 29.72 -14.33 11.65
C ILE A 931 29.54 -15.16 12.92
N PRO A 932 30.15 -14.79 14.07
CA PRO A 932 30.02 -15.54 15.30
C PRO A 932 28.61 -15.41 15.87
N VAL A 933 28.06 -16.53 16.32
CA VAL A 933 26.72 -16.63 16.88
C VAL A 933 26.75 -17.49 18.14
N ALA A 934 25.94 -17.10 19.12
CA ALA A 934 25.87 -17.75 20.42
C ALA A 934 24.41 -17.95 20.82
N PHE A 935 24.23 -18.64 21.94
CA PHE A 935 22.92 -18.89 22.51
C PHE A 935 22.21 -17.58 22.85
N SER A 936 20.96 -17.43 22.39
CA SER A 936 20.07 -16.36 22.83
C SER A 936 18.61 -16.82 22.92
N ASN A 937 17.89 -16.26 23.90
CA ASN A 937 16.44 -16.43 24.06
C ASN A 937 15.61 -15.42 23.25
N ILE A 938 16.26 -14.39 22.71
CA ILE A 938 15.65 -13.34 21.89
C ILE A 938 16.33 -13.30 20.52
N TRP A 939 15.77 -12.54 19.58
CA TRP A 939 16.46 -12.28 18.32
C TRP A 939 17.65 -11.34 18.57
N GLU A 940 18.87 -11.86 18.43
CA GLU A 940 20.11 -11.10 18.59
C GLU A 940 20.80 -10.87 17.24
N GLU A 941 21.31 -9.66 17.06
CA GLU A 941 22.14 -9.29 15.92
C GLU A 941 23.59 -9.74 16.14
N SER A 942 24.16 -10.44 15.17
CA SER A 942 25.59 -10.67 15.03
C SER A 942 26.08 -10.12 13.71
N ARG A 943 27.35 -9.68 13.65
CA ARG A 943 27.95 -9.09 12.45
C ARG A 943 29.39 -9.51 12.23
N ALA A 944 29.85 -9.42 10.99
CA ALA A 944 31.26 -9.55 10.62
C ALA A 944 31.59 -8.68 9.41
N ALA A 945 32.86 -8.30 9.28
CA ALA A 945 33.36 -7.75 8.04
C ALA A 945 33.25 -8.80 6.93
N ALA A 946 32.75 -8.40 5.76
CA ALA A 946 32.61 -9.24 4.58
C ALA A 946 33.00 -8.44 3.35
N ALA A 947 33.79 -9.00 2.45
CA ALA A 947 34.11 -8.38 1.17
C ALA A 947 33.40 -9.13 0.06
N ILE A 948 32.09 -8.91 -0.08
CA ILE A 948 31.34 -9.47 -1.21
C ILE A 948 31.71 -8.64 -2.46
N PRO A 949 32.20 -9.28 -3.54
CA PRO A 949 32.59 -8.56 -4.74
C PRO A 949 31.41 -7.79 -5.34
N ASP A 950 31.68 -6.67 -6.00
CA ASP A 950 30.67 -5.95 -6.76
C ASP A 950 30.12 -6.84 -7.89
N GLY A 951 28.82 -6.77 -8.13
CA GLY A 951 28.14 -7.56 -9.16
C GLY A 951 26.86 -8.20 -8.67
N THR A 952 26.30 -9.09 -9.49
CA THR A 952 25.11 -9.85 -9.14
C THR A 952 25.52 -11.19 -8.56
N TRP A 953 25.26 -11.40 -7.28
CA TRP A 953 25.71 -12.59 -6.55
C TRP A 953 24.58 -13.23 -5.77
N PRO A 954 24.54 -14.56 -5.66
CA PRO A 954 23.78 -15.20 -4.62
C PRO A 954 24.51 -15.01 -3.27
N VAL A 955 23.79 -15.13 -2.18
CA VAL A 955 24.36 -15.14 -0.82
C VAL A 955 23.98 -16.46 -0.17
N TYR A 956 24.98 -17.21 0.30
CA TYR A 956 24.80 -18.44 1.04
C TYR A 956 25.31 -18.27 2.47
N LEU A 957 24.48 -18.65 3.43
CA LEU A 957 24.78 -18.66 4.86
C LEU A 957 24.80 -20.10 5.34
N THR A 958 25.99 -20.66 5.58
CA THR A 958 26.17 -22.03 6.09
C THR A 958 26.52 -21.99 7.57
N PHE A 959 25.71 -22.60 8.42
CA PHE A 959 26.03 -22.71 9.84
C PHE A 959 27.08 -23.78 10.10
N ARG A 960 28.09 -23.45 10.92
CA ARG A 960 29.12 -24.35 11.43
C ARG A 960 29.16 -24.27 12.94
N GLY A 961 28.80 -25.33 13.64
CA GLY A 961 28.76 -25.30 15.10
C GLY A 961 27.92 -26.39 15.74
N GLU A 962 27.55 -26.17 17.00
CA GLU A 962 26.79 -27.11 17.81
C GLU A 962 25.40 -26.54 18.13
N GLY A 963 24.44 -27.44 18.34
CA GLY A 963 23.08 -27.11 18.77
C GLY A 963 22.14 -26.76 17.61
N LYS A 964 21.01 -26.11 17.95
CA LYS A 964 19.90 -25.82 17.05
C LYS A 964 19.40 -24.39 17.27
N GLY A 965 19.23 -23.64 16.18
CA GLY A 965 18.68 -22.29 16.25
C GLY A 965 17.88 -21.87 15.02
N SER A 966 17.61 -20.58 14.93
CA SER A 966 16.80 -19.95 13.89
C SER A 966 17.46 -18.69 13.35
N LEU A 967 17.18 -18.35 12.10
CA LEU A 967 17.64 -17.17 11.39
C LEU A 967 16.43 -16.35 10.92
N LYS A 968 16.29 -15.11 11.41
CA LYS A 968 15.19 -14.20 11.06
C LYS A 968 15.47 -13.39 9.80
N ALA A 969 16.68 -12.86 9.69
CA ALA A 969 17.07 -11.95 8.61
C ALA A 969 18.59 -11.90 8.48
N PHE A 970 19.07 -11.35 7.38
CA PHE A 970 20.43 -10.89 7.21
C PHE A 970 20.44 -9.47 6.65
N ALA A 971 21.58 -8.77 6.76
CA ALA A 971 21.74 -7.46 6.16
C ALA A 971 23.11 -7.32 5.52
N LEU A 972 23.17 -6.57 4.42
CA LEU A 972 24.37 -6.27 3.66
C LEU A 972 24.61 -4.76 3.70
N TYR A 973 25.84 -4.35 4.02
CA TYR A 973 26.24 -2.94 4.12
C TYR A 973 27.58 -2.69 3.46
#